data_AF-A0A7C7BMI5-F1
#
_entry.id   AF-A0A7C7BMI5-F1
#
_cell.length_a   1.000
_cell.length_b   1.000
_cell.length_c   1.000
_cell.angle_alpha   90.00
_cell.angle_beta   90.00
_cell.angle_gamma   90.00
#
_symmetry.space_group_name_H-M   'P 1'
#
loop_
_entity.id
_entity.type
_entity.pdbx_description
1 polymer ?
#
loop_
_entity_poly.entity_id
_entity_poly.type
_entity_poly.pdbx_seq_one_letter_code
_entity_poly.pdbx_strand_id
1 'polypeptide(L)'
;MVLEFNTISSSTMDARIGAFTDDKGRKLETPCYFPMMEIFTGPPGPEPKLPGEEWDIFRNGGFWKLFKKISFHEQHIPAFLTSVLHFIDFSLSPKALDEWLNVNLAERIRRASGIGDYEPVIFLDSGGFKFMYESGFNIDDWGIKANPKSIYEFQRKIGGDIFASLDIPLAPELPEREVYRRMRISIKNAVKSLEICSGDEFLYLAVHGRNGNETAWYVRELTRRIQQRKLTKKNFGFAIGSLVPIADRPGLLVDVIFGAVQEIKNTAILDWKRIPIHAFGISSNLIPALVAIGIDTFDGSSFMKMSRNLNYAIPLPNSKPGLLYKDIRGDDFDAFPCDCYACRQLNQAGLKRVLEILSSSDKKHTFIPGKEPIIKSNIYSLLGYHNLQRTFQLMDFTTKNIKNGMILENIKLSSTLTKSGRKLLEELNFKYENFVHEWMSYCQANSPLFTGTEAPAINAEPKITPREILDRSWKPKPVGRAPPQEEFEISNRNYTPKGSSIALILACSKKKPYANSTTHKIIMNYLNSANIPLERIEKITLSGKFGPVPLAYEEEPQVVGYDDQLHKTNKKQIEKISKKLQIFLEEHRESFTSIIAFVNNPTYRIPVNRAFKRFGGRAILLPEKSSLRPRKDDLELLVEEIMKVEES
;
A
#
# COMPACT_ATOMS: atom_id res chain seq x y z
N MET A 1 31.71 -3.31 3.22
CA MET A 1 31.02 -3.43 1.92
C MET A 1 30.33 -2.12 1.73
N VAL A 2 30.78 -1.28 0.80
CA VAL A 2 30.26 0.09 0.65
C VAL A 2 29.41 0.15 -0.60
N LEU A 3 28.11 0.35 -0.46
CA LEU A 3 27.22 0.56 -1.60
C LEU A 3 27.14 2.07 -1.93
N GLU A 4 27.49 2.44 -3.17
CA GLU A 4 27.45 3.82 -3.64
C GLU A 4 26.55 3.98 -4.87
N PHE A 5 25.95 5.16 -5.02
CA PHE A 5 25.19 5.52 -6.22
C PHE A 5 25.94 6.55 -7.06
N ASN A 6 25.98 6.33 -8.38
CA ASN A 6 26.50 7.30 -9.33
C ASN A 6 25.63 7.38 -10.59
N THR A 7 25.44 8.59 -11.12
CA THR A 7 24.82 8.82 -12.43
C THR A 7 25.77 8.38 -13.53
N ILE A 8 25.30 7.52 -14.44
CA ILE A 8 26.02 7.00 -15.60
C ILE A 8 25.78 7.90 -16.81
N SER A 9 24.52 8.24 -17.07
CA SER A 9 24.13 9.11 -18.19
C SER A 9 22.89 9.92 -17.85
N SER A 10 22.77 11.10 -18.44
CA SER A 10 21.58 11.96 -18.33
C SER A 10 20.91 12.10 -19.68
N SER A 11 19.60 12.35 -19.67
CA SER A 11 18.77 12.60 -20.85
C SER A 11 18.06 13.94 -20.70
N THR A 12 17.17 14.27 -21.64
CA THR A 12 16.26 15.42 -21.55
C THR A 12 15.44 15.43 -20.24
N MET A 13 15.00 16.62 -19.84
CA MET A 13 14.39 16.91 -18.54
C MET A 13 15.35 16.56 -17.37
N ASP A 14 14.87 15.83 -16.36
CA ASP A 14 15.65 15.37 -15.22
C ASP A 14 15.91 13.85 -15.27
N ALA A 15 15.56 13.20 -16.39
CA ALA A 15 15.76 11.77 -16.60
C ALA A 15 17.23 11.40 -16.61
N ARG A 16 17.57 10.30 -15.94
CA ARG A 16 18.93 9.76 -15.93
C ARG A 16 18.96 8.26 -15.70
N ILE A 17 20.10 7.69 -16.03
CA ILE A 17 20.49 6.33 -15.67
C ILE A 17 21.62 6.47 -14.66
N GLY A 18 21.44 5.85 -13.51
CA GLY A 18 22.48 5.68 -12.50
C GLY A 18 22.73 4.21 -12.22
N ALA A 19 23.60 3.93 -11.25
CA ALA A 19 23.74 2.60 -10.71
C ALA A 19 24.17 2.65 -9.25
N PHE A 20 23.64 1.71 -8.47
CA PHE A 20 24.24 1.30 -7.21
C PHE A 20 25.34 0.30 -7.49
N THR A 21 26.54 0.52 -6.95
CA THR A 21 27.71 -0.35 -7.11
C THR A 21 28.38 -0.59 -5.77
N ASP A 22 28.84 -1.81 -5.52
CA ASP A 22 29.67 -2.14 -4.36
C ASP A 22 31.09 -2.58 -4.73
N ASP A 23 31.91 -2.78 -3.69
CA ASP A 23 33.31 -3.20 -3.78
C ASP A 23 33.52 -4.63 -4.31
N LYS A 24 32.44 -5.43 -4.38
CA LYS A 24 32.44 -6.79 -4.97
C LYS A 24 32.02 -6.81 -6.44
N GLY A 25 31.71 -5.63 -7.01
CA GLY A 25 31.25 -5.51 -8.39
C GLY A 25 29.77 -5.81 -8.61
N ARG A 26 28.96 -5.94 -7.55
CA ARG A 26 27.49 -5.98 -7.70
C ARG A 26 27.04 -4.63 -8.26
N LYS A 27 26.19 -4.66 -9.28
CA LYS A 27 25.67 -3.46 -9.95
C LYS A 27 24.15 -3.55 -10.11
N LEU A 28 23.44 -2.53 -9.66
CA LEU A 28 22.00 -2.34 -9.89
C LEU A 28 21.77 -1.02 -10.62
N GLU A 29 21.48 -1.08 -11.92
CA GLU A 29 21.18 0.11 -12.73
C GLU A 29 19.82 0.71 -12.37
N THR A 30 19.68 2.04 -12.50
CA THR A 30 18.42 2.78 -12.37
C THR A 30 18.02 3.39 -13.73
N PRO A 31 16.73 3.64 -14.01
CA PRO A 31 15.58 3.46 -13.12
C PRO A 31 15.30 1.99 -12.72
N CYS A 32 15.02 1.72 -11.45
CA CYS A 32 14.74 0.36 -10.98
C CYS A 32 13.51 0.26 -10.08
N TYR A 33 12.92 -0.94 -10.03
CA TYR A 33 11.72 -1.24 -9.24
C TYR A 33 12.05 -2.31 -8.19
N PHE A 34 11.82 -1.98 -6.92
CA PHE A 34 11.95 -2.90 -5.80
C PHE A 34 10.58 -3.52 -5.49
N PRO A 35 10.31 -4.78 -5.88
CA PRO A 35 9.08 -5.45 -5.47
C PRO A 35 9.02 -5.54 -3.94
N MET A 36 7.93 -5.06 -3.35
CA MET A 36 7.69 -5.23 -1.91
C MET A 36 7.36 -6.69 -1.62
N MET A 37 8.16 -7.32 -0.75
CA MET A 37 8.03 -8.71 -0.36
C MET A 37 7.90 -8.86 1.16
N GLU A 38 7.01 -9.74 1.61
CA GLU A 38 6.91 -10.16 3.01
C GLU A 38 7.69 -11.47 3.17
N ILE A 39 8.74 -11.45 3.99
CA ILE A 39 9.73 -12.53 4.14
C ILE A 39 9.46 -13.36 5.40
N PHE A 40 9.36 -12.67 6.54
CA PHE A 40 9.18 -13.18 7.90
C PHE A 40 7.72 -13.55 8.17
N THR A 41 7.24 -14.56 7.45
CA THR A 41 5.81 -14.89 7.36
C THR A 41 5.39 -16.13 8.18
N GLY A 42 6.26 -16.53 9.11
CA GLY A 42 6.14 -17.69 10.00
C GLY A 42 7.53 -18.10 10.50
N PRO A 43 7.67 -19.06 11.42
CA PRO A 43 8.97 -19.59 11.83
C PRO A 43 9.73 -20.15 10.62
N PRO A 44 11.05 -19.91 10.51
CA PRO A 44 11.83 -20.40 9.36
C PRO A 44 11.87 -21.94 9.32
N GLY A 45 11.85 -22.60 10.48
CA GLY A 45 12.06 -24.04 10.61
C GLY A 45 13.54 -24.43 10.42
N PRO A 46 13.91 -25.72 10.54
CA PRO A 46 15.29 -26.16 10.37
C PRO A 46 15.74 -26.07 8.90
N GLU A 47 17.02 -25.78 8.65
CA GLU A 47 17.62 -25.92 7.32
C GLU A 47 17.46 -27.36 6.79
N PRO A 48 17.31 -27.54 5.46
CA PRO A 48 17.16 -28.85 4.85
C PRO A 48 18.44 -29.70 5.07
N LYS A 49 18.26 -30.92 5.59
CA LYS A 49 19.36 -31.88 5.85
C LYS A 49 19.48 -32.96 4.77
N LEU A 50 18.43 -33.16 3.99
CA LEU A 50 18.35 -34.17 2.95
C LEU A 50 17.99 -33.54 1.58
N PRO A 51 18.47 -34.11 0.46
CA PRO A 51 18.02 -33.70 -0.87
C PRO A 51 16.50 -33.78 -1.00
N GLY A 52 15.87 -32.71 -1.50
CA GLY A 52 14.41 -32.62 -1.66
C GLY A 52 13.67 -31.96 -0.50
N GLU A 53 14.32 -31.70 0.64
CA GLU A 53 13.73 -30.89 1.70
C GLU A 53 13.67 -29.39 1.29
N GLU A 54 12.57 -28.72 1.66
CA GLU A 54 12.37 -27.31 1.32
C GLU A 54 13.23 -26.40 2.20
N TRP A 55 13.91 -25.43 1.59
CA TRP A 55 14.66 -24.40 2.31
C TRP A 55 13.77 -23.58 3.23
N ASP A 56 14.29 -23.22 4.41
CA ASP A 56 13.56 -22.54 5.48
C ASP A 56 12.82 -21.27 5.03
N ILE A 57 13.45 -20.46 4.17
CA ILE A 57 12.88 -19.22 3.64
C ILE A 57 11.66 -19.47 2.75
N PHE A 58 11.53 -20.66 2.17
CA PHE A 58 10.42 -21.07 1.32
C PHE A 58 9.36 -21.89 2.05
N ARG A 59 9.31 -21.96 3.39
CA ARG A 59 8.34 -22.85 4.08
C ARG A 59 7.00 -22.23 4.44
N ASN A 60 6.96 -20.92 4.67
CA ASN A 60 5.82 -20.22 5.28
C ASN A 60 5.33 -19.02 4.44
N GLY A 61 4.13 -18.52 4.77
CA GLY A 61 3.57 -17.28 4.21
C GLY A 61 2.47 -17.43 3.15
N GLY A 62 1.85 -18.60 3.04
CA GLY A 62 0.78 -18.82 2.05
C GLY A 62 1.30 -18.61 0.62
N PHE A 63 0.85 -17.56 -0.08
CA PHE A 63 1.35 -17.24 -1.41
C PHE A 63 2.79 -16.68 -1.38
N TRP A 64 3.24 -16.07 -0.27
CA TRP A 64 4.62 -15.58 -0.16
C TRP A 64 5.64 -16.72 -0.18
N LYS A 65 5.27 -17.89 0.36
CA LYS A 65 6.06 -19.13 0.30
C LYS A 65 6.61 -19.37 -1.11
N LEU A 66 5.69 -19.46 -2.06
CA LEU A 66 5.98 -19.77 -3.45
C LEU A 66 6.48 -18.56 -4.21
N PHE A 67 6.02 -17.36 -3.87
CA PHE A 67 6.54 -16.16 -4.49
C PHE A 67 8.03 -15.96 -4.18
N LYS A 68 8.47 -16.22 -2.94
CA LYS A 68 9.89 -16.26 -2.55
C LYS A 68 10.66 -17.30 -3.36
N LYS A 69 10.12 -18.51 -3.51
CA LYS A 69 10.76 -19.56 -4.33
C LYS A 69 10.93 -19.13 -5.79
N ILE A 70 9.86 -18.60 -6.41
CA ILE A 70 9.92 -18.10 -7.79
C ILE A 70 10.97 -16.99 -7.89
N SER A 71 10.94 -16.01 -6.99
CA SER A 71 11.82 -14.85 -7.04
C SER A 71 13.29 -15.17 -6.77
N PHE A 72 13.61 -16.05 -5.82
CA PHE A 72 14.99 -16.25 -5.35
C PHE A 72 15.65 -17.53 -5.87
N HIS A 73 14.88 -18.56 -6.21
CA HIS A 73 15.40 -19.85 -6.68
C HIS A 73 15.14 -20.07 -8.18
N GLU A 74 13.96 -19.72 -8.68
CA GLU A 74 13.63 -19.99 -10.09
C GLU A 74 14.07 -18.87 -11.03
N GLN A 75 14.04 -17.61 -10.57
CA GLN A 75 14.14 -16.43 -11.44
C GLN A 75 15.16 -15.37 -10.98
N HIS A 76 15.76 -15.54 -9.80
CA HIS A 76 16.88 -14.74 -9.29
C HIS A 76 16.72 -13.22 -9.49
N ILE A 77 15.63 -12.64 -8.97
CA ILE A 77 15.37 -11.19 -9.13
C ILE A 77 16.55 -10.37 -8.55
N PRO A 78 16.92 -9.23 -9.16
CA PRO A 78 18.15 -8.52 -8.79
C PRO A 78 18.04 -7.74 -7.48
N ALA A 79 16.82 -7.36 -7.07
CA ALA A 79 16.58 -6.56 -5.88
C ALA A 79 15.14 -6.70 -5.39
N PHE A 80 14.91 -6.42 -4.11
CA PHE A 80 13.56 -6.31 -3.53
C PHE A 80 13.55 -5.36 -2.33
N LEU A 81 12.34 -4.94 -1.94
CA LEU A 81 12.11 -4.18 -0.72
C LEU A 81 11.33 -5.01 0.29
N THR A 82 11.66 -4.91 1.57
CA THR A 82 10.81 -5.42 2.65
C THR A 82 10.74 -4.41 3.79
N SER A 83 9.56 -4.24 4.37
CA SER A 83 9.43 -3.42 5.59
C SER A 83 9.92 -4.20 6.78
N VAL A 84 10.79 -3.63 7.63
CA VAL A 84 11.34 -4.37 8.78
C VAL A 84 10.26 -4.84 9.77
N LEU A 85 9.08 -4.21 9.75
CA LEU A 85 7.97 -4.51 10.65
C LEU A 85 6.85 -5.36 10.02
N HIS A 86 7.02 -5.92 8.81
CA HIS A 86 5.94 -6.69 8.19
C HIS A 86 5.57 -7.97 8.97
N PHE A 87 6.49 -8.56 9.74
CA PHE A 87 6.28 -9.79 10.52
C PHE A 87 5.11 -9.71 11.52
N ILE A 88 4.73 -8.50 11.91
CA ILE A 88 3.59 -8.22 12.80
C ILE A 88 2.28 -8.73 12.19
N ASP A 89 2.12 -8.58 10.87
CA ASP A 89 0.89 -8.99 10.16
C ASP A 89 0.73 -10.51 10.16
N PHE A 90 1.82 -11.23 10.42
CA PHE A 90 1.90 -12.68 10.49
C PHE A 90 1.85 -13.22 11.92
N SER A 91 1.67 -12.36 12.93
CA SER A 91 1.68 -12.74 14.35
C SER A 91 2.93 -13.54 14.73
N LEU A 92 4.09 -13.17 14.17
CA LEU A 92 5.34 -13.86 14.42
C LEU A 92 5.82 -13.63 15.86
N SER A 93 6.04 -14.71 16.63
CA SER A 93 6.55 -14.59 18.00
C SER A 93 7.97 -14.01 18.05
N PRO A 94 8.38 -13.35 19.16
CA PRO A 94 9.75 -12.88 19.36
C PRO A 94 10.81 -13.97 19.13
N LYS A 95 10.60 -15.16 19.70
CA LYS A 95 11.48 -16.32 19.50
C LYS A 95 11.66 -16.67 18.01
N ALA A 96 10.57 -16.70 17.26
CA ALA A 96 10.62 -17.02 15.83
C ALA A 96 11.33 -15.92 15.02
N LEU A 97 11.19 -14.65 15.42
CA LEU A 97 11.96 -13.56 14.82
C LEU A 97 13.46 -13.70 15.13
N ASP A 98 13.83 -14.05 16.36
CA ASP A 98 15.24 -14.32 16.70
C ASP A 98 15.81 -15.49 15.88
N GLU A 99 15.03 -16.56 15.66
CA GLU A 99 15.43 -17.66 14.77
C GLU A 99 15.71 -17.19 13.32
N TRP A 100 14.91 -16.24 12.80
CA TRP A 100 15.19 -15.63 11.50
C TRP A 100 16.51 -14.87 11.50
N LEU A 101 16.80 -14.14 12.56
CA LEU A 101 17.94 -13.22 12.66
C LEU A 101 19.26 -13.91 13.06
N ASN A 102 19.24 -15.20 13.38
CA ASN A 102 20.46 -15.99 13.62
C ASN A 102 21.36 -16.10 12.39
N VAL A 103 20.78 -15.96 11.20
CA VAL A 103 21.49 -15.90 9.92
C VAL A 103 20.95 -14.67 9.20
N ASN A 104 21.83 -13.80 8.71
CA ASN A 104 21.39 -12.62 7.98
C ASN A 104 20.62 -13.03 6.71
N LEU A 105 19.75 -12.14 6.24
CA LEU A 105 18.80 -12.46 5.17
C LEU A 105 19.50 -12.75 3.83
N ALA A 106 20.56 -12.00 3.51
CA ALA A 106 21.33 -12.21 2.29
C ALA A 106 21.94 -13.62 2.21
N GLU A 107 22.57 -14.08 3.31
CA GLU A 107 23.14 -15.41 3.40
C GLU A 107 22.08 -16.51 3.31
N ARG A 108 20.92 -16.30 3.95
CA ARG A 108 19.80 -17.23 3.86
C ARG A 108 19.27 -17.36 2.43
N ILE A 109 19.15 -16.24 1.71
CA ILE A 109 18.75 -16.23 0.30
C ILE A 109 19.80 -16.95 -0.56
N ARG A 110 21.08 -16.65 -0.36
CA ARG A 110 22.20 -17.27 -1.10
C ARG A 110 22.21 -18.79 -0.96
N ARG A 111 22.00 -19.32 0.26
CA ARG A 111 21.90 -20.77 0.49
C ARG A 111 20.70 -21.38 -0.25
N ALA A 112 19.57 -20.69 -0.21
CA ALA A 112 18.31 -21.17 -0.78
C ALA A 112 18.18 -21.01 -2.30
N SER A 113 19.02 -20.19 -2.95
CA SER A 113 18.92 -19.84 -4.37
C SER A 113 19.33 -20.96 -5.33
N GLY A 114 20.11 -21.93 -4.84
CA GLY A 114 20.74 -22.96 -5.66
C GLY A 114 21.92 -22.47 -6.52
N ILE A 115 22.26 -21.18 -6.44
CA ILE A 115 23.30 -20.52 -7.25
C ILE A 115 24.22 -19.71 -6.31
N GLY A 116 25.51 -20.08 -6.27
CA GLY A 116 26.45 -19.60 -5.24
C GLY A 116 26.77 -18.09 -5.30
N ASP A 117 26.68 -17.48 -6.48
CA ASP A 117 26.95 -16.04 -6.71
C ASP A 117 25.68 -15.17 -6.71
N TYR A 118 24.50 -15.74 -6.47
CA TYR A 118 23.27 -14.95 -6.38
C TYR A 118 23.17 -14.20 -5.04
N GLU A 119 23.17 -12.87 -5.11
CA GLU A 119 23.04 -11.98 -3.96
C GLU A 119 22.22 -10.73 -4.33
N PRO A 120 20.89 -10.76 -4.16
CA PRO A 120 20.05 -9.63 -4.53
C PRO A 120 20.28 -8.44 -3.60
N VAL A 121 20.06 -7.22 -4.11
CA VAL A 121 20.06 -6.00 -3.28
C VAL A 121 18.81 -5.98 -2.39
N ILE A 122 19.03 -5.89 -1.08
CA ILE A 122 17.97 -5.89 -0.07
C ILE A 122 17.73 -4.47 0.44
N PHE A 123 16.58 -3.89 0.10
CA PHE A 123 16.14 -2.59 0.62
C PHE A 123 15.19 -2.79 1.82
N LEU A 124 15.58 -2.30 2.99
CA LEU A 124 14.80 -2.35 4.22
C LEU A 124 14.09 -1.02 4.51
N ASP A 125 12.76 -1.01 4.34
CA ASP A 125 11.91 0.09 4.80
C ASP A 125 11.81 0.09 6.35
N SER A 126 11.80 1.28 6.95
CA SER A 126 11.86 1.52 8.40
C SER A 126 10.63 1.03 9.15
N GLY A 127 9.51 0.84 8.45
CA GLY A 127 8.21 0.53 9.05
C GLY A 127 7.48 1.75 9.62
N GLY A 128 7.97 2.98 9.33
CA GLY A 128 7.34 4.27 9.66
C GLY A 128 5.83 4.30 9.41
N PHE A 129 5.40 3.71 8.30
CA PHE A 129 3.99 3.57 7.92
C PHE A 129 3.14 2.87 8.99
N LYS A 130 3.63 1.76 9.59
CA LYS A 130 2.85 1.00 10.57
C LYS A 130 2.63 1.74 11.88
N PHE A 131 3.60 2.55 12.30
CA PHE A 131 3.48 3.35 13.53
C PHE A 131 2.33 4.38 13.47
N MET A 132 1.85 4.75 12.28
CA MET A 132 0.75 5.69 12.14
C MET A 132 -0.63 5.07 12.13
N TYR A 133 -0.80 3.92 11.47
CA TYR A 133 -2.11 3.30 11.29
C TYR A 133 -2.49 2.40 12.48
N GLU A 134 -1.51 1.95 13.27
CA GLU A 134 -1.76 1.11 14.44
C GLU A 134 -1.45 1.87 15.74
N SER A 135 -2.32 2.81 16.12
CA SER A 135 -2.19 3.54 17.39
C SER A 135 -2.18 2.58 18.60
N GLY A 136 -1.13 2.68 19.43
CA GLY A 136 -0.94 1.85 20.63
C GLY A 136 -0.16 0.56 20.41
N PHE A 137 0.45 0.38 19.23
CA PHE A 137 1.30 -0.77 18.94
C PHE A 137 2.66 -0.68 19.67
N ASN A 138 2.98 -1.70 20.47
CA ASN A 138 4.27 -1.81 21.17
C ASN A 138 5.14 -2.92 20.54
N ILE A 139 6.29 -2.53 20.00
CA ILE A 139 7.32 -3.43 19.45
C ILE A 139 8.37 -3.87 20.48
N ASP A 140 8.27 -3.38 21.72
CA ASP A 140 9.21 -3.71 22.79
C ASP A 140 9.25 -5.21 23.09
N ASP A 141 8.13 -5.93 22.86
CA ASP A 141 8.05 -7.39 23.01
C ASP A 141 9.04 -8.14 22.08
N TRP A 142 9.45 -7.52 20.98
CA TRP A 142 10.49 -8.03 20.05
C TRP A 142 11.87 -7.41 20.31
N GLY A 143 12.02 -6.64 21.38
CA GLY A 143 13.27 -5.94 21.72
C GLY A 143 13.59 -4.76 20.81
N ILE A 144 12.63 -4.28 20.01
CA ILE A 144 12.82 -3.19 19.06
C ILE A 144 12.12 -1.95 19.61
N LYS A 145 12.79 -0.80 19.58
CA LYS A 145 12.23 0.49 19.99
C LYS A 145 11.96 1.38 18.77
N ALA A 146 10.89 2.16 18.83
CA ALA A 146 10.51 3.10 17.76
C ALA A 146 11.39 4.37 17.76
N ASN A 147 12.71 4.21 17.57
CA ASN A 147 13.66 5.30 17.47
C ASN A 147 14.74 5.00 16.41
N PRO A 148 15.42 6.04 15.87
CA PRO A 148 16.37 5.87 14.77
C PRO A 148 17.48 4.86 15.04
N LYS A 149 18.02 4.82 16.26
CA LYS A 149 19.12 3.93 16.63
C LYS A 149 18.67 2.47 16.59
N SER A 150 17.56 2.16 17.27
CA SER A 150 17.06 0.79 17.34
C SER A 150 16.59 0.27 15.99
N ILE A 151 15.98 1.11 15.13
CA ILE A 151 15.57 0.70 13.78
C ILE A 151 16.79 0.47 12.89
N TYR A 152 17.81 1.33 12.93
CA TYR A 152 19.05 1.14 12.17
C TYR A 152 19.79 -0.15 12.59
N GLU A 153 19.93 -0.38 13.90
CA GLU A 153 20.54 -1.62 14.42
C GLU A 153 19.75 -2.86 14.02
N PHE A 154 18.41 -2.76 13.96
CA PHE A 154 17.57 -3.85 13.50
C PHE A 154 17.71 -4.12 11.99
N GLN A 155 17.75 -3.07 11.17
CA GLN A 155 18.07 -3.18 9.74
C GLN A 155 19.44 -3.84 9.49
N ARG A 156 20.46 -3.46 10.27
CA ARG A 156 21.78 -4.11 10.28
C ARG A 156 21.70 -5.60 10.65
N LYS A 157 20.93 -5.96 11.69
CA LYS A 157 20.77 -7.36 12.13
C LYS A 157 20.09 -8.21 11.06
N ILE A 158 19.14 -7.65 10.31
CA ILE A 158 18.52 -8.31 9.15
C ILE A 158 19.55 -8.51 8.02
N GLY A 159 20.48 -7.56 7.84
CA GLY A 159 21.54 -7.62 6.84
C GLY A 159 21.10 -7.13 5.47
N GLY A 160 20.44 -5.96 5.42
CA GLY A 160 20.12 -5.28 4.16
C GLY A 160 21.26 -4.40 3.63
N ASP A 161 21.18 -4.02 2.36
CA ASP A 161 22.17 -3.17 1.68
C ASP A 161 21.74 -1.68 1.66
N ILE A 162 20.43 -1.44 1.56
CA ILE A 162 19.83 -0.11 1.50
C ILE A 162 18.84 0.03 2.66
N PHE A 163 18.94 1.10 3.44
CA PHE A 163 18.05 1.36 4.58
C PHE A 163 17.22 2.63 4.36
N ALA A 164 15.98 2.64 4.83
CA ALA A 164 15.20 3.87 4.97
C ALA A 164 15.30 4.42 6.41
N SER A 165 15.42 5.73 6.56
CA SER A 165 15.34 6.39 7.87
C SER A 165 13.95 6.28 8.48
N LEU A 166 13.85 6.12 9.80
CA LEU A 166 12.56 6.14 10.52
C LEU A 166 11.80 7.46 10.32
N ASP A 167 10.60 7.37 9.77
CA ASP A 167 9.79 8.50 9.38
C ASP A 167 8.34 8.41 9.90
N ILE A 168 7.61 9.50 9.70
CA ILE A 168 6.19 9.63 10.02
C ILE A 168 5.50 10.21 8.79
N PRO A 169 4.79 9.39 8.00
CA PRO A 169 4.09 9.86 6.83
C PRO A 169 3.00 10.90 7.15
N LEU A 170 2.46 11.51 6.10
CA LEU A 170 1.46 12.58 6.21
C LEU A 170 0.17 12.13 5.55
N ALA A 171 -0.92 12.10 6.32
CA ALA A 171 -2.25 11.98 5.74
C ALA A 171 -2.68 13.32 5.12
N PRO A 172 -3.42 13.32 3.99
CA PRO A 172 -3.79 14.53 3.26
C PRO A 172 -4.50 15.60 4.11
N GLU A 173 -5.36 15.16 5.02
CA GLU A 173 -6.27 15.96 5.85
C GLU A 173 -5.65 16.48 7.17
N LEU A 174 -4.35 16.22 7.41
CA LEU A 174 -3.70 16.65 8.65
C LEU A 174 -3.69 18.19 8.79
N PRO A 175 -3.95 18.71 10.00
CA PRO A 175 -3.76 20.12 10.29
C PRO A 175 -2.31 20.55 10.03
N GLU A 176 -2.11 21.75 9.52
CA GLU A 176 -0.79 22.28 9.16
C GLU A 176 0.24 22.18 10.31
N ARG A 177 -0.18 22.52 11.54
CA ARG A 177 0.66 22.37 12.74
C ARG A 177 1.18 20.94 12.92
N GLU A 178 0.32 19.95 12.69
CA GLU A 178 0.67 18.54 12.82
C GLU A 178 1.58 18.08 11.69
N VAL A 179 1.34 18.56 10.46
CA VAL A 179 2.21 18.32 9.30
C VAL A 179 3.65 18.73 9.61
N TYR A 180 3.87 19.99 9.97
CA TYR A 180 5.22 20.47 10.28
C TYR A 180 5.81 19.84 11.54
N ARG A 181 4.98 19.42 12.51
CA ARG A 181 5.47 18.67 13.68
C ARG A 181 6.04 17.31 13.25
N ARG A 182 5.29 16.54 12.47
CA ARG A 182 5.73 15.24 11.93
C ARG A 182 6.96 15.37 11.06
N MET A 183 6.97 16.33 10.14
CA MET A 183 8.13 16.61 9.30
C MET A 183 9.39 16.90 10.13
N ARG A 184 9.30 17.76 11.15
CA ARG A 184 10.45 18.07 12.02
C ARG A 184 10.99 16.84 12.76
N ILE A 185 10.11 15.93 13.18
CA ILE A 185 10.49 14.66 13.82
C ILE A 185 11.19 13.76 12.79
N SER A 186 10.61 13.57 11.61
CA SER A 186 11.20 12.78 10.53
C SER A 186 12.56 13.33 10.09
N ILE A 187 12.73 14.65 9.97
CA ILE A 187 14.03 15.29 9.70
C ILE A 187 15.04 14.98 10.81
N LYS A 188 14.63 15.08 12.09
CA LYS A 188 15.51 14.75 13.22
C LYS A 188 15.95 13.28 13.16
N ASN A 189 15.03 12.38 12.84
CA ASN A 189 15.31 10.96 12.71
C ASN A 189 16.23 10.65 11.53
N ALA A 190 16.02 11.28 10.37
CA ALA A 190 16.84 11.15 9.18
C ALA A 190 18.28 11.59 9.45
N VAL A 191 18.48 12.79 10.03
CA VAL A 191 19.81 13.27 10.43
C VAL A 191 20.45 12.32 11.44
N LYS A 192 19.68 11.84 12.44
CA LYS A 192 20.22 10.91 13.44
C LYS A 192 20.63 9.56 12.83
N SER A 193 19.86 9.05 11.88
CA SER A 193 20.18 7.82 11.16
C SER A 193 21.48 7.97 10.36
N LEU A 194 21.67 9.13 9.74
CA LEU A 194 22.89 9.44 8.99
C LEU A 194 24.13 9.62 9.90
N GLU A 195 23.96 10.15 11.12
CA GLU A 195 25.03 10.25 12.12
C GLU A 195 25.54 8.89 12.59
N ILE A 196 24.63 7.93 12.80
CA ILE A 196 24.96 6.60 13.34
C ILE A 196 25.33 5.60 12.24
N CYS A 197 25.06 5.92 10.98
CA CYS A 197 25.34 5.04 9.85
C CYS A 197 26.85 4.75 9.76
N SER A 198 27.19 3.46 9.79
CA SER A 198 28.55 2.93 9.72
C SER A 198 29.28 3.41 8.46
N GLY A 199 28.56 3.49 7.33
CA GLY A 199 29.09 3.83 6.01
C GLY A 199 29.14 2.66 5.04
N ASP A 200 28.90 1.43 5.49
CA ASP A 200 28.77 0.26 4.62
C ASP A 200 27.45 0.30 3.81
N GLU A 201 26.36 0.73 4.44
CA GLU A 201 25.04 0.76 3.80
C GLU A 201 24.73 2.08 3.12
N PHE A 202 23.85 2.00 2.12
CA PHE A 202 23.24 3.18 1.53
C PHE A 202 22.00 3.59 2.33
N LEU A 203 21.87 4.87 2.68
CA LEU A 203 20.73 5.37 3.45
C LEU A 203 19.81 6.24 2.59
N TYR A 204 18.55 5.84 2.43
CA TYR A 204 17.50 6.71 1.95
C TYR A 204 16.90 7.53 3.10
N LEU A 205 16.98 8.85 3.01
CA LEU A 205 16.39 9.79 3.96
C LEU A 205 14.97 10.12 3.53
N ALA A 206 14.00 9.83 4.38
CA ALA A 206 12.59 10.06 4.09
C ALA A 206 12.26 11.56 4.02
N VAL A 207 11.48 11.94 3.02
CA VAL A 207 10.99 13.29 2.75
C VAL A 207 9.47 13.23 2.58
N HIS A 208 8.76 14.22 3.14
CA HIS A 208 7.31 14.29 3.00
C HIS A 208 6.85 15.71 2.70
N GLY A 209 5.69 15.82 2.07
CA GLY A 209 4.91 17.03 1.90
C GLY A 209 3.55 16.70 1.30
N ARG A 210 2.57 17.59 1.50
CA ARG A 210 1.25 17.45 0.86
C ARG A 210 1.19 18.13 -0.50
N ASN A 211 2.17 18.97 -0.81
CA ASN A 211 2.35 19.71 -2.06
C ASN A 211 3.85 20.00 -2.28
N GLY A 212 4.20 20.56 -3.44
CA GLY A 212 5.58 20.86 -3.82
C GLY A 212 6.29 21.83 -2.87
N ASN A 213 5.59 22.86 -2.37
CA ASN A 213 6.18 23.86 -1.47
C ASN A 213 6.58 23.26 -0.11
N GLU A 214 5.70 22.46 0.48
CA GLU A 214 5.97 21.76 1.74
C GLU A 214 7.14 20.76 1.58
N THR A 215 7.16 20.07 0.45
CA THR A 215 8.22 19.09 0.14
C THR A 215 9.56 19.77 -0.07
N ALA A 216 9.61 20.87 -0.82
CA ALA A 216 10.82 21.68 -1.00
C ALA A 216 11.31 22.26 0.33
N TRP A 217 10.40 22.75 1.18
CA TRP A 217 10.75 23.21 2.53
C TRP A 217 11.40 22.10 3.37
N TYR A 218 10.83 20.88 3.32
CA TYR A 218 11.39 19.72 4.02
C TYR A 218 12.83 19.45 3.55
N VAL A 219 13.04 19.38 2.23
CA VAL A 219 14.37 19.12 1.66
C VAL A 219 15.35 20.19 2.11
N ARG A 220 15.02 21.49 2.02
CA ARG A 220 15.89 22.59 2.50
C ARG A 220 16.30 22.42 3.95
N GLU A 221 15.35 22.12 4.82
CA GLU A 221 15.63 22.01 6.25
C GLU A 221 16.47 20.76 6.57
N LEU A 222 16.24 19.66 5.85
CA LEU A 222 17.03 18.44 5.98
C LEU A 222 18.47 18.66 5.47
N THR A 223 18.66 19.20 4.27
CA THR A 223 20.00 19.44 3.68
C THR A 223 20.81 20.43 4.52
N ARG A 224 20.18 21.51 5.01
CA ARG A 224 20.80 22.46 5.95
C ARG A 224 21.32 21.76 7.20
N ARG A 225 20.55 20.85 7.80
CA ARG A 225 20.99 20.10 8.98
C ARG A 225 22.10 19.11 8.68
N ILE A 226 22.04 18.42 7.54
CA ILE A 226 23.11 17.52 7.07
C ILE A 226 24.42 18.30 6.92
N GLN A 227 24.38 19.48 6.31
CA GLN A 227 25.54 20.37 6.16
C GLN A 227 26.09 20.81 7.52
N GLN A 228 25.23 21.25 8.43
CA GLN A 228 25.63 21.68 9.78
C GLN A 228 26.30 20.57 10.59
N ARG A 229 25.90 19.31 10.37
CA ARG A 229 26.52 18.14 10.99
C ARG A 229 27.71 17.58 10.21
N LYS A 230 28.10 18.22 9.09
CA LYS A 230 29.20 17.78 8.21
C LYS A 230 29.01 16.36 7.65
N LEU A 231 27.77 15.98 7.36
CA LEU A 231 27.40 14.64 6.90
C LEU A 231 27.26 14.52 5.38
N THR A 232 27.60 15.56 4.61
CA THR A 232 27.42 15.59 3.14
C THR A 232 28.26 14.57 2.37
N LYS A 233 29.31 14.01 2.98
CA LYS A 233 30.18 12.99 2.37
C LYS A 233 29.69 11.55 2.60
N LYS A 234 28.61 11.34 3.34
CA LYS A 234 28.02 10.00 3.58
C LYS A 234 27.24 9.53 2.34
N ASN A 235 27.07 8.22 2.20
CA ASN A 235 26.29 7.62 1.12
C ASN A 235 24.80 7.67 1.46
N PHE A 236 24.08 8.60 0.83
CA PHE A 236 22.64 8.72 1.03
C PHE A 236 21.90 9.23 -0.21
N GLY A 237 20.60 8.98 -0.23
CA GLY A 237 19.64 9.52 -1.19
C GLY A 237 18.39 10.03 -0.48
N PHE A 238 17.40 10.47 -1.25
CA PHE A 238 16.11 10.90 -0.69
C PHE A 238 15.00 9.96 -1.10
N ALA A 239 14.10 9.61 -0.18
CA ALA A 239 12.93 8.81 -0.46
C ALA A 239 11.66 9.60 -0.15
N ILE A 240 10.89 9.90 -1.19
CA ILE A 240 9.69 10.73 -1.10
C ILE A 240 8.53 9.85 -0.67
N GLY A 241 8.04 10.08 0.55
CA GLY A 241 6.93 9.38 1.16
C GLY A 241 5.60 10.12 1.02
N SER A 242 4.55 9.57 1.66
CA SER A 242 3.18 10.10 1.58
C SER A 242 2.56 10.12 0.17
N LEU A 243 3.14 9.38 -0.78
CA LEU A 243 2.69 9.36 -2.17
C LEU A 243 1.50 8.42 -2.40
N VAL A 244 1.39 7.34 -1.62
CA VAL A 244 0.34 6.32 -1.79
C VAL A 244 -1.09 6.91 -1.74
N PRO A 245 -1.47 7.77 -0.77
CA PRO A 245 -2.81 8.36 -0.72
C PRO A 245 -3.10 9.38 -1.83
N ILE A 246 -2.11 9.73 -2.65
CA ILE A 246 -2.22 10.71 -3.74
C ILE A 246 -1.88 10.09 -5.10
N ALA A 247 -1.65 8.79 -5.17
CA ALA A 247 -1.18 8.11 -6.38
C ALA A 247 -2.19 8.18 -7.55
N ASP A 248 -3.46 8.41 -7.26
CA ASP A 248 -4.55 8.62 -8.22
C ASP A 248 -4.78 10.11 -8.58
N ARG A 249 -3.95 11.02 -8.04
CA ARG A 249 -3.95 12.47 -8.31
C ARG A 249 -2.64 12.88 -9.00
N PRO A 250 -2.47 12.60 -10.32
CA PRO A 250 -1.21 12.81 -11.05
C PRO A 250 -0.62 14.21 -10.92
N GLY A 251 -1.43 15.28 -10.99
CA GLY A 251 -0.94 16.64 -10.86
C GLY A 251 -0.32 16.92 -9.49
N LEU A 252 -0.98 16.47 -8.41
CA LEU A 252 -0.44 16.60 -7.05
C LEU A 252 0.80 15.73 -6.84
N LEU A 253 0.81 14.53 -7.42
CA LEU A 253 1.96 13.63 -7.36
C LEU A 253 3.19 14.27 -8.02
N VAL A 254 3.02 14.86 -9.21
CA VAL A 254 4.07 15.62 -9.90
C VAL A 254 4.50 16.83 -9.08
N ASP A 255 3.57 17.61 -8.55
CA ASP A 255 3.90 18.81 -7.76
C ASP A 255 4.76 18.48 -6.53
N VAL A 256 4.40 17.43 -5.76
CA VAL A 256 5.17 16.96 -4.61
C VAL A 256 6.56 16.50 -5.02
N ILE A 257 6.66 15.63 -6.04
CA ILE A 257 7.95 15.08 -6.49
C ILE A 257 8.85 16.18 -7.04
N PHE A 258 8.30 17.04 -7.89
CA PHE A 258 9.03 18.15 -8.50
C PHE A 258 9.58 19.10 -7.44
N GLY A 259 8.80 19.41 -6.39
CA GLY A 259 9.26 20.21 -5.26
C GLY A 259 10.48 19.63 -4.55
N ALA A 260 10.55 18.29 -4.37
CA ALA A 260 11.74 17.65 -3.83
C ALA A 260 12.91 17.70 -4.81
N VAL A 261 12.69 17.26 -6.05
CA VAL A 261 13.75 17.09 -7.05
C VAL A 261 14.45 18.41 -7.34
N GLN A 262 13.69 19.49 -7.56
CA GLN A 262 14.29 20.80 -7.86
C GLN A 262 15.12 21.32 -6.69
N GLU A 263 14.69 21.09 -5.45
CA GLU A 263 15.46 21.53 -4.29
C GLU A 263 16.74 20.70 -4.11
N ILE A 264 16.68 19.38 -4.36
CA ILE A 264 17.85 18.49 -4.30
C ILE A 264 18.84 18.82 -5.43
N LYS A 265 18.34 19.06 -6.64
CA LYS A 265 19.16 19.31 -7.82
C LYS A 265 19.88 20.67 -7.77
N ASN A 266 19.20 21.71 -7.29
CA ASN A 266 19.70 23.09 -7.38
C ASN A 266 20.48 23.54 -6.14
N THR A 267 20.53 22.74 -5.07
CA THR A 267 21.34 23.09 -3.90
C THR A 267 22.83 22.94 -4.15
N ALA A 268 23.63 23.91 -3.71
CA ALA A 268 25.10 23.84 -3.75
C ALA A 268 25.70 22.89 -2.69
N ILE A 269 24.85 22.32 -1.81
CA ILE A 269 25.28 21.45 -0.69
C ILE A 269 25.55 20.02 -1.15
N LEU A 270 24.84 19.57 -2.19
CA LEU A 270 24.80 18.18 -2.63
C LEU A 270 25.35 18.04 -4.04
N ASP A 271 25.97 16.89 -4.32
CA ASP A 271 26.29 16.50 -5.69
C ASP A 271 25.12 15.71 -6.28
N TRP A 272 24.32 16.38 -7.12
CA TRP A 272 23.18 15.76 -7.81
C TRP A 272 23.53 14.41 -8.43
N LYS A 273 24.74 14.24 -8.99
CA LYS A 273 25.13 13.00 -9.67
C LYS A 273 25.22 11.79 -8.75
N ARG A 274 25.33 12.00 -7.43
CA ARG A 274 25.50 10.95 -6.41
C ARG A 274 24.29 10.76 -5.51
N ILE A 275 23.23 11.56 -5.69
CA ILE A 275 22.03 11.55 -4.85
C ILE A 275 20.86 10.94 -5.63
N PRO A 276 20.52 9.65 -5.43
CA PRO A 276 19.36 9.05 -6.04
C PRO A 276 18.08 9.48 -5.30
N ILE A 277 16.96 9.49 -6.03
CA ILE A 277 15.63 9.76 -5.49
C ILE A 277 14.74 8.53 -5.64
N HIS A 278 14.14 8.11 -4.53
CA HIS A 278 13.18 7.02 -4.45
C HIS A 278 11.75 7.56 -4.30
N ALA A 279 10.78 6.95 -4.99
CA ALA A 279 9.36 7.24 -4.81
C ALA A 279 8.66 6.07 -4.10
N PHE A 280 8.26 6.29 -2.85
CA PHE A 280 7.65 5.25 -2.02
C PHE A 280 6.25 4.85 -2.52
N GLY A 281 6.03 3.55 -2.70
CA GLY A 281 4.74 2.91 -2.94
C GLY A 281 4.12 3.19 -4.30
N ILE A 282 4.89 3.69 -5.27
CA ILE A 282 4.41 3.98 -6.62
C ILE A 282 4.62 2.79 -7.56
N SER A 283 3.51 2.25 -8.07
CA SER A 283 3.48 1.09 -8.96
C SER A 283 2.37 1.24 -10.00
N SER A 284 2.58 2.18 -10.93
CA SER A 284 1.58 2.58 -11.91
C SER A 284 2.18 2.92 -13.27
N ASN A 285 1.32 3.16 -14.26
CA ASN A 285 1.72 3.64 -15.58
C ASN A 285 2.33 5.05 -15.57
N LEU A 286 2.44 5.70 -14.40
CA LEU A 286 3.08 7.02 -14.26
C LEU A 286 4.61 6.90 -14.17
N ILE A 287 5.17 5.71 -13.96
CA ILE A 287 6.63 5.49 -13.83
C ILE A 287 7.44 6.21 -14.92
N PRO A 288 7.14 6.09 -16.23
CA PRO A 288 7.89 6.78 -17.27
C PRO A 288 7.99 8.30 -17.08
N ALA A 289 6.90 8.93 -16.66
CA ALA A 289 6.83 10.36 -16.42
C ALA A 289 7.53 10.78 -15.13
N LEU A 290 7.43 9.95 -14.08
CA LEU A 290 8.10 10.22 -12.81
C LEU A 290 9.62 10.10 -12.93
N VAL A 291 10.11 9.17 -13.76
CA VAL A 291 11.52 9.10 -14.15
C VAL A 291 11.96 10.38 -14.86
N ALA A 292 11.12 10.92 -15.75
CA ALA A 292 11.44 12.13 -16.50
C ALA A 292 11.63 13.37 -15.63
N ILE A 293 11.00 13.39 -14.46
CA ILE A 293 11.15 14.44 -13.45
C ILE A 293 12.13 14.07 -12.34
N GLY A 294 13.01 13.07 -12.55
CA GLY A 294 14.18 12.81 -11.72
C GLY A 294 14.05 11.73 -10.65
N ILE A 295 13.03 10.87 -10.70
CA ILE A 295 12.98 9.67 -9.83
C ILE A 295 13.86 8.55 -10.41
N ASP A 296 14.71 7.98 -9.56
CA ASP A 296 15.62 6.89 -9.92
C ASP A 296 15.08 5.51 -9.50
N THR A 297 14.35 5.43 -8.39
CA THR A 297 13.91 4.13 -7.88
C THR A 297 12.47 4.16 -7.37
N PHE A 298 11.80 3.00 -7.45
CA PHE A 298 10.39 2.84 -7.12
C PHE A 298 10.20 1.56 -6.31
N ASP A 299 9.15 1.49 -5.50
CA ASP A 299 8.71 0.24 -4.89
C ASP A 299 7.18 0.09 -4.95
N GLY A 300 6.72 -1.12 -4.65
CA GLY A 300 5.32 -1.31 -4.33
C GLY A 300 4.90 -2.77 -4.30
N SER A 301 3.64 -2.99 -3.96
CA SER A 301 3.04 -4.32 -3.81
C SER A 301 1.87 -4.56 -4.76
N SER A 302 1.67 -3.69 -5.76
CA SER A 302 0.49 -3.74 -6.64
C SER A 302 0.44 -5.02 -7.47
N PHE A 303 1.59 -5.56 -7.90
CA PHE A 303 1.65 -6.84 -8.61
C PHE A 303 0.94 -7.96 -7.83
N MET A 304 1.15 -8.01 -6.51
CA MET A 304 0.56 -9.02 -5.63
C MET A 304 -0.87 -8.67 -5.22
N LYS A 305 -1.17 -7.39 -4.97
CA LYS A 305 -2.54 -6.91 -4.69
C LYS A 305 -3.48 -7.22 -5.86
N MET A 306 -3.03 -6.97 -7.09
CA MET A 306 -3.79 -7.28 -8.31
C MET A 306 -3.96 -8.78 -8.49
N SER A 307 -2.90 -9.56 -8.32
CA SER A 307 -2.98 -11.03 -8.37
C SER A 307 -4.02 -11.62 -7.40
N ARG A 308 -4.08 -11.12 -6.16
CA ARG A 308 -5.08 -11.56 -5.18
C ARG A 308 -6.52 -11.28 -5.60
N ASN A 309 -6.72 -10.26 -6.43
CA ASN A 309 -8.00 -9.92 -7.05
C ASN A 309 -8.18 -10.61 -8.41
N LEU A 310 -7.31 -11.57 -8.76
CA LEU A 310 -7.33 -12.32 -10.01
C LEU A 310 -7.12 -11.45 -11.26
N ASN A 311 -6.46 -10.31 -11.08
CA ASN A 311 -6.11 -9.40 -12.16
C ASN A 311 -4.76 -9.77 -12.76
N TYR A 312 -4.75 -9.98 -14.07
CA TYR A 312 -3.59 -10.28 -14.91
C TYR A 312 -3.19 -9.05 -15.72
N ALA A 313 -1.92 -8.64 -15.57
CA ALA A 313 -1.37 -7.49 -16.29
C ALA A 313 -1.16 -7.81 -17.78
N ILE A 314 -1.66 -6.95 -18.65
CA ILE A 314 -1.41 -6.98 -20.08
C ILE A 314 -0.77 -5.66 -20.53
N PRO A 315 0.05 -5.66 -21.59
CA PRO A 315 0.52 -4.42 -22.20
C PRO A 315 -0.66 -3.55 -22.70
N LEU A 316 -0.44 -2.24 -22.82
CA LEU A 316 -1.39 -1.37 -23.52
C LEU A 316 -1.49 -1.74 -25.01
N PRO A 317 -2.61 -1.43 -25.68
CA PRO A 317 -2.80 -1.67 -27.11
C PRO A 317 -1.69 -1.05 -27.97
N ASN A 318 -1.43 -1.65 -29.13
CA ASN A 318 -0.43 -1.21 -30.11
C ASN A 318 1.00 -1.12 -29.53
N SER A 319 1.33 -2.02 -28.59
CA SER A 319 2.65 -2.08 -27.93
C SER A 319 3.06 -0.79 -27.22
N LYS A 320 2.08 0.03 -26.80
CA LYS A 320 2.36 1.27 -26.07
C LYS A 320 2.88 0.98 -24.66
N PRO A 321 3.76 1.83 -24.12
CA PRO A 321 4.32 1.67 -22.78
C PRO A 321 3.25 1.84 -21.71
N GLY A 322 3.02 0.78 -20.93
CA GLY A 322 2.12 0.77 -19.78
C GLY A 322 1.32 -0.54 -19.69
N LEU A 323 0.53 -0.64 -18.62
CA LEU A 323 -0.16 -1.86 -18.23
C LEU A 323 -1.67 -1.62 -18.08
N LEU A 324 -2.46 -2.58 -18.56
CA LEU A 324 -3.86 -2.77 -18.17
C LEU A 324 -3.97 -4.05 -17.35
N TYR A 325 -5.06 -4.16 -16.61
CA TYR A 325 -5.35 -5.35 -15.81
C TYR A 325 -6.68 -5.95 -16.27
N LYS A 326 -6.67 -7.24 -16.59
CA LYS A 326 -7.87 -8.03 -16.91
C LYS A 326 -8.14 -9.03 -15.80
N ASP A 327 -9.39 -9.18 -15.41
CA ASP A 327 -9.82 -10.25 -14.52
C ASP A 327 -9.80 -11.58 -15.29
N ILE A 328 -9.04 -12.58 -14.82
CA ILE A 328 -8.92 -13.87 -15.52
C ILE A 328 -10.20 -14.71 -15.51
N ARG A 329 -11.22 -14.27 -14.75
CA ARG A 329 -12.56 -14.89 -14.72
C ARG A 329 -13.52 -14.29 -15.76
N GLY A 330 -13.11 -13.21 -16.43
CA GLY A 330 -13.94 -12.56 -17.44
C GLY A 330 -14.16 -13.48 -18.63
N ASP A 331 -15.35 -13.38 -19.24
CA ASP A 331 -15.71 -14.15 -20.44
C ASP A 331 -14.82 -13.84 -21.65
N ASP A 332 -14.07 -12.72 -21.62
CA ASP A 332 -13.14 -12.28 -22.67
C ASP A 332 -11.67 -12.68 -22.42
N PHE A 333 -11.42 -13.58 -21.46
CA PHE A 333 -10.08 -14.05 -21.12
C PHE A 333 -9.94 -15.55 -21.40
N ASP A 334 -9.29 -15.91 -22.51
CA ASP A 334 -9.24 -17.31 -22.97
C ASP A 334 -7.93 -18.04 -22.64
N ALA A 335 -6.83 -17.30 -22.44
CA ALA A 335 -5.50 -17.87 -22.23
C ALA A 335 -4.57 -16.88 -21.51
N PHE A 336 -3.38 -17.34 -21.11
CA PHE A 336 -2.30 -16.47 -20.62
C PHE A 336 -1.32 -16.16 -21.77
N PRO A 337 -1.48 -15.04 -22.52
CA PRO A 337 -0.73 -14.75 -23.75
C PRO A 337 0.66 -14.15 -23.42
N CYS A 338 1.49 -14.93 -22.75
CA CYS A 338 2.84 -14.54 -22.38
C CYS A 338 3.71 -15.79 -22.19
N ASP A 339 4.98 -15.67 -22.56
CA ASP A 339 5.93 -16.77 -22.43
C ASP A 339 6.76 -16.69 -21.15
N CYS A 340 6.40 -15.86 -20.16
CA CYS A 340 7.14 -15.77 -18.89
C CYS A 340 7.03 -17.08 -18.08
N TYR A 341 7.94 -17.28 -17.12
CA TYR A 341 7.93 -18.48 -16.27
C TYR A 341 6.53 -18.77 -15.69
N ALA A 342 5.87 -17.74 -15.14
CA ALA A 342 4.55 -17.90 -14.55
C ALA A 342 3.48 -18.35 -15.56
N CYS A 343 3.44 -17.74 -16.74
CA CYS A 343 2.45 -18.08 -17.76
C CYS A 343 2.68 -19.47 -18.35
N ARG A 344 3.94 -19.91 -18.49
CA ARG A 344 4.24 -21.30 -18.87
C ARG A 344 3.66 -22.29 -17.84
N GLN A 345 3.85 -22.03 -16.55
CA GLN A 345 3.27 -22.87 -15.49
C GLN A 345 1.73 -22.84 -15.49
N LEU A 346 1.13 -21.67 -15.65
CA LEU A 346 -0.34 -21.52 -15.69
C LEU A 346 -0.96 -22.19 -16.92
N ASN A 347 -0.34 -22.03 -18.10
CA ASN A 347 -0.79 -22.66 -19.34
C ASN A 347 -0.65 -24.19 -19.30
N GLN A 348 0.30 -24.75 -18.53
CA GLN A 348 0.42 -26.21 -18.35
C GLN A 348 -0.81 -26.84 -17.67
N ALA A 349 -1.55 -26.13 -16.82
CA ALA A 349 -2.88 -26.61 -16.37
C ALA A 349 -4.00 -26.32 -17.34
N GLY A 350 -3.88 -25.21 -18.08
CA GLY A 350 -4.99 -24.59 -18.78
C GLY A 350 -5.88 -23.75 -17.87
N LEU A 351 -6.45 -22.69 -18.46
CA LEU A 351 -7.27 -21.71 -17.76
C LEU A 351 -8.45 -22.35 -17.01
N LYS A 352 -9.18 -23.29 -17.64
CA LYS A 352 -10.32 -23.97 -17.03
C LYS A 352 -9.94 -24.59 -15.67
N ARG A 353 -8.82 -25.31 -15.62
CA ARG A 353 -8.35 -25.95 -14.39
C ARG A 353 -7.88 -24.94 -13.35
N VAL A 354 -7.24 -23.85 -13.77
CA VAL A 354 -6.89 -22.73 -12.89
C VAL A 354 -8.15 -22.15 -12.22
N LEU A 355 -9.22 -21.91 -12.98
CA LEU A 355 -10.49 -21.38 -12.48
C LEU A 355 -11.24 -22.36 -11.56
N GLU A 356 -11.20 -23.66 -11.87
CA GLU A 356 -11.74 -24.72 -10.99
C GLU A 356 -11.05 -24.71 -9.62
N ILE A 357 -9.71 -24.67 -9.60
CA ILE A 357 -8.93 -24.64 -8.35
C ILE A 357 -9.25 -23.38 -7.55
N LEU A 358 -9.35 -22.22 -8.20
CA LEU A 358 -9.71 -20.97 -7.53
C LEU A 358 -11.10 -21.00 -6.91
N SER A 359 -12.04 -21.73 -7.53
CA SER A 359 -13.43 -21.84 -7.09
C SER A 359 -13.65 -22.93 -6.04
N SER A 360 -12.79 -23.94 -5.95
CA SER A 360 -12.96 -25.05 -5.02
C SER A 360 -12.85 -24.64 -3.54
N SER A 361 -13.60 -25.30 -2.67
CA SER A 361 -13.46 -25.23 -1.21
C SER A 361 -12.28 -26.05 -0.66
N ASP A 362 -11.72 -26.95 -1.46
CA ASP A 362 -10.70 -27.90 -1.01
C ASP A 362 -9.34 -27.23 -0.81
N LYS A 363 -8.57 -27.74 0.15
CA LYS A 363 -7.28 -27.17 0.55
C LYS A 363 -6.09 -27.75 -0.23
N LYS A 364 -6.26 -28.82 -1.01
CA LYS A 364 -5.19 -29.53 -1.75
C LYS A 364 -5.71 -30.00 -3.10
N HIS A 365 -5.03 -29.61 -4.19
CA HIS A 365 -5.33 -30.08 -5.55
C HIS A 365 -4.06 -30.58 -6.24
N THR A 366 -4.17 -31.64 -7.05
CA THR A 366 -3.11 -32.07 -7.97
C THR A 366 -3.36 -31.45 -9.35
N PHE A 367 -2.32 -30.85 -9.93
CA PHE A 367 -2.39 -30.07 -11.20
C PHE A 367 -2.11 -30.96 -12.41
N ILE A 368 -1.18 -31.91 -12.28
CA ILE A 368 -0.80 -32.89 -13.31
C ILE A 368 -0.69 -34.24 -12.59
N PRO A 369 -1.31 -35.33 -13.09
CA PRO A 369 -1.05 -36.67 -12.56
C PRO A 369 0.45 -36.97 -12.57
N GLY A 370 1.06 -37.18 -11.40
CA GLY A 370 2.51 -37.48 -11.26
C GLY A 370 3.43 -36.29 -10.93
N LYS A 371 2.91 -35.08 -10.66
CA LYS A 371 3.70 -33.94 -10.14
C LYS A 371 3.10 -33.34 -8.85
N GLU A 372 3.92 -32.54 -8.15
CA GLU A 372 3.57 -31.85 -6.90
C GLU A 372 2.19 -31.12 -6.95
N PRO A 373 1.39 -31.19 -5.87
CA PRO A 373 0.09 -30.54 -5.81
C PRO A 373 0.17 -29.01 -5.87
N ILE A 374 -0.77 -28.37 -6.57
CA ILE A 374 -0.91 -26.91 -6.70
C ILE A 374 -2.13 -26.48 -5.91
N ILE A 375 -1.95 -25.51 -5.01
CA ILE A 375 -3.04 -24.90 -4.22
C ILE A 375 -3.33 -23.48 -4.72
N LYS A 376 -4.43 -22.87 -4.27
CA LYS A 376 -4.79 -21.48 -4.65
C LYS A 376 -3.64 -20.49 -4.48
N SER A 377 -2.83 -20.67 -3.43
CA SER A 377 -1.64 -19.85 -3.18
C SER A 377 -0.64 -19.88 -4.33
N ASN A 378 -0.44 -21.02 -5.01
CA ASN A 378 0.42 -21.10 -6.19
C ASN A 378 -0.07 -20.19 -7.31
N ILE A 379 -1.38 -20.19 -7.58
CA ILE A 379 -1.98 -19.38 -8.63
C ILE A 379 -1.76 -17.90 -8.33
N TYR A 380 -2.01 -17.46 -7.09
CA TYR A 380 -1.72 -16.08 -6.68
C TYR A 380 -0.23 -15.73 -6.83
N SER A 381 0.69 -16.63 -6.47
CA SER A 381 2.13 -16.38 -6.63
C SER A 381 2.53 -16.25 -8.10
N LEU A 382 2.00 -17.12 -8.97
CA LEU A 382 2.29 -17.11 -10.41
C LEU A 382 1.72 -15.85 -11.08
N LEU A 383 0.45 -15.51 -10.83
CA LEU A 383 -0.13 -14.26 -11.31
C LEU A 383 0.64 -13.04 -10.78
N GLY A 384 1.06 -13.07 -9.52
CA GLY A 384 1.86 -12.02 -8.90
C GLY A 384 3.20 -11.85 -9.61
N TYR A 385 3.88 -12.95 -9.93
CA TYR A 385 5.17 -12.92 -10.62
C TYR A 385 5.02 -12.44 -12.07
N HIS A 386 3.98 -12.87 -12.77
CA HIS A 386 3.64 -12.32 -14.10
C HIS A 386 3.44 -10.79 -14.04
N ASN A 387 2.64 -10.31 -13.10
CA ASN A 387 2.39 -8.87 -12.95
C ASN A 387 3.69 -8.09 -12.62
N LEU A 388 4.60 -8.69 -11.86
CA LEU A 388 5.91 -8.13 -11.58
C LEU A 388 6.78 -8.07 -12.84
N GLN A 389 6.85 -9.16 -13.61
CA GLN A 389 7.55 -9.23 -14.90
C GLN A 389 7.09 -8.13 -15.86
N ARG A 390 5.78 -7.87 -15.93
CA ARG A 390 5.24 -6.77 -16.74
C ARG A 390 5.68 -5.38 -16.25
N THR A 391 5.85 -5.22 -14.95
CA THR A 391 6.38 -3.98 -14.36
C THR A 391 7.86 -3.80 -14.70
N PHE A 392 8.66 -4.87 -14.65
CA PHE A 392 10.06 -4.84 -15.09
C PHE A 392 10.18 -4.50 -16.57
N GLN A 393 9.33 -5.07 -17.43
CA GLN A 393 9.31 -4.73 -18.85
C GLN A 393 9.00 -3.24 -19.11
N LEU A 394 8.08 -2.64 -18.33
CA LEU A 394 7.83 -1.20 -18.40
C LEU A 394 9.06 -0.38 -18.00
N MET A 395 9.80 -0.83 -16.99
CA MET A 395 11.05 -0.20 -16.55
C MET A 395 12.17 -0.31 -17.59
N ASP A 396 12.33 -1.49 -18.18
CA ASP A 396 13.30 -1.74 -19.25
C ASP A 396 13.00 -0.89 -20.49
N PHE A 397 11.72 -0.81 -20.87
CA PHE A 397 11.28 0.06 -21.96
C PHE A 397 11.62 1.53 -21.67
N THR A 398 11.36 1.99 -20.45
CA THR A 398 11.68 3.35 -20.03
C THR A 398 13.18 3.61 -20.09
N THR A 399 13.99 2.69 -19.55
CA THR A 399 15.46 2.77 -19.56
C THR A 399 16.01 2.84 -20.98
N LYS A 400 15.51 2.00 -21.90
CA LYS A 400 15.90 2.04 -23.33
C LYS A 400 15.59 3.40 -23.97
N ASN A 401 14.43 3.98 -23.67
CA ASN A 401 14.06 5.29 -24.19
C ASN A 401 14.93 6.41 -23.62
N ILE A 402 15.39 6.32 -22.36
CA ILE A 402 16.38 7.26 -21.82
C ILE A 402 17.71 7.14 -22.58
N LYS A 403 18.21 5.90 -22.79
CA LYS A 403 19.46 5.66 -23.54
C LYS A 403 19.41 6.23 -24.96
N ASN A 404 18.24 6.22 -25.59
CA ASN A 404 18.03 6.71 -26.95
C ASN A 404 17.61 8.19 -27.03
N GLY A 405 17.49 8.91 -25.91
CA GLY A 405 17.01 10.29 -25.90
C GLY A 405 15.50 10.45 -26.22
N MET A 406 14.73 9.38 -26.14
CA MET A 406 13.31 9.28 -26.49
C MET A 406 12.38 9.30 -25.28
N ILE A 407 12.85 9.75 -24.10
CA ILE A 407 12.04 9.75 -22.88
C ILE A 407 10.75 10.55 -23.03
N LEU A 408 10.78 11.65 -23.77
CA LEU A 408 9.60 12.46 -24.02
C LEU A 408 8.56 11.70 -24.83
N GLU A 409 8.95 11.04 -25.92
CA GLU A 409 8.03 10.19 -26.70
C GLU A 409 7.42 9.06 -25.86
N ASN A 410 8.24 8.41 -25.02
CA ASN A 410 7.76 7.39 -24.09
C ASN A 410 6.66 7.92 -23.15
N ILE A 411 6.81 9.13 -22.59
CA ILE A 411 5.78 9.76 -21.75
C ILE A 411 4.51 10.04 -22.56
N LYS A 412 4.65 10.57 -23.79
CA LYS A 412 3.53 10.87 -24.68
C LYS A 412 2.72 9.61 -25.00
N LEU A 413 3.40 8.52 -25.33
CA LEU A 413 2.76 7.24 -25.66
C LEU A 413 2.08 6.58 -24.46
N SER A 414 2.71 6.65 -23.27
CA SER A 414 2.15 6.04 -22.04
C SER A 414 1.00 6.86 -21.44
N SER A 415 1.03 8.18 -21.57
CA SER A 415 0.14 9.08 -20.83
C SER A 415 -1.13 9.47 -21.61
N THR A 416 -1.12 9.42 -22.95
CA THR A 416 -2.29 9.82 -23.77
C THR A 416 -3.50 8.90 -23.63
N LEU A 417 -3.27 7.63 -23.31
CA LEU A 417 -4.30 6.59 -23.27
C LEU A 417 -5.21 6.64 -22.04
N THR A 418 -4.82 7.33 -20.98
CA THR A 418 -5.57 7.36 -19.72
C THR A 418 -5.93 8.78 -19.32
N LYS A 419 -7.08 8.97 -18.67
CA LYS A 419 -7.47 10.29 -18.14
C LYS A 419 -6.44 10.83 -17.14
N SER A 420 -5.88 9.95 -16.31
CA SER A 420 -4.80 10.29 -15.37
C SER A 420 -3.52 10.70 -16.09
N GLY A 421 -3.12 9.99 -17.13
CA GLY A 421 -1.95 10.35 -17.93
C GLY A 421 -2.13 11.67 -18.68
N ARG A 422 -3.33 11.99 -19.19
CA ARG A 422 -3.57 13.31 -19.80
C ARG A 422 -3.41 14.46 -18.80
N LYS A 423 -3.95 14.33 -17.59
CA LYS A 423 -3.72 15.30 -16.50
C LYS A 423 -2.26 15.43 -16.10
N LEU A 424 -1.51 14.32 -16.15
CA LEU A 424 -0.08 14.32 -15.91
C LEU A 424 0.66 15.15 -16.96
N LEU A 425 0.32 14.97 -18.24
CA LEU A 425 0.90 15.75 -19.34
C LEU A 425 0.60 17.25 -19.18
N GLU A 426 -0.62 17.62 -18.80
CA GLU A 426 -1.00 19.02 -18.51
C GLU A 426 -0.12 19.63 -17.40
N GLU A 427 0.10 18.89 -16.30
CA GLU A 427 0.94 19.36 -15.20
C GLU A 427 2.42 19.48 -15.61
N LEU A 428 2.96 18.48 -16.34
CA LEU A 428 4.33 18.55 -16.85
C LEU A 428 4.53 19.73 -17.80
N ASN A 429 3.54 20.01 -18.64
CA ASN A 429 3.52 21.15 -19.55
C ASN A 429 3.56 22.49 -18.80
N PHE A 430 2.91 22.57 -17.63
CA PHE A 430 2.97 23.76 -16.80
C PHE A 430 4.32 23.94 -16.09
N LYS A 431 4.98 22.83 -15.69
CA LYS A 431 6.23 22.86 -14.93
C LYS A 431 7.50 23.00 -15.78
N TYR A 432 7.47 22.56 -17.04
CA TYR A 432 8.63 22.56 -17.95
C TYR A 432 8.32 23.30 -19.26
N GLU A 433 8.86 24.51 -19.44
CA GLU A 433 8.64 25.31 -20.66
C GLU A 433 9.07 24.57 -21.95
N ASN A 434 10.20 23.86 -21.93
CA ASN A 434 10.68 23.09 -23.09
C ASN A 434 9.78 21.90 -23.44
N PHE A 435 9.04 21.35 -22.46
CA PHE A 435 8.10 20.25 -22.70
C PHE A 435 6.97 20.72 -23.63
N VAL A 436 6.52 21.97 -23.48
CA VAL A 436 5.46 22.57 -24.31
C VAL A 436 5.83 22.59 -25.78
N HIS A 437 7.03 23.09 -26.10
CA HIS A 437 7.49 23.19 -27.49
C HIS A 437 7.54 21.83 -28.16
N GLU A 438 8.14 20.83 -27.50
CA GLU A 438 8.26 19.47 -28.05
C GLU A 438 6.91 18.72 -28.07
N TRP A 439 6.01 18.98 -27.12
CA TRP A 439 4.66 18.45 -27.10
C TRP A 439 3.83 19.00 -28.26
N MET A 440 3.85 20.31 -28.49
CA MET A 440 3.13 20.94 -29.60
C MET A 440 3.64 20.45 -30.96
N SER A 441 4.95 20.36 -31.17
CA SER A 441 5.51 19.79 -32.41
C SER A 441 5.10 18.34 -32.63
N TYR A 442 5.04 17.51 -31.58
CA TYR A 442 4.56 16.13 -31.69
C TYR A 442 3.07 16.03 -32.03
N CYS A 443 2.23 16.86 -31.42
CA CYS A 443 0.80 16.93 -31.73
C CYS A 443 0.55 17.38 -33.18
N GLN A 444 1.36 18.29 -33.70
CA GLN A 444 1.32 18.72 -35.09
C GLN A 444 1.79 17.62 -36.06
N ALA A 445 2.84 16.87 -35.69
CA ALA A 445 3.41 15.82 -36.54
C ALA A 445 2.60 14.51 -36.58
N ASN A 446 1.80 14.19 -35.55
CA ASN A 446 1.14 12.89 -35.39
C ASN A 446 -0.40 12.97 -35.39
N SER A 447 -0.99 13.96 -36.06
CA SER A 447 -2.44 14.06 -36.22
C SER A 447 -2.96 12.95 -37.15
N PRO A 448 -3.67 11.96 -36.62
CA PRO A 448 -5.10 11.88 -36.90
C PRO A 448 -5.85 11.30 -35.70
N LEU A 449 -6.37 12.15 -34.79
CA LEU A 449 -7.45 11.81 -33.83
C LEU A 449 -7.93 12.99 -32.97
N PHE A 450 -7.39 14.21 -33.15
CA PHE A 450 -7.91 15.41 -32.49
C PHE A 450 -8.63 16.32 -33.50
N THR A 451 -9.71 15.82 -34.10
CA THR A 451 -10.73 16.67 -34.72
C THR A 451 -11.84 16.92 -33.73
N GLY A 452 -11.55 17.77 -32.75
CA GLY A 452 -12.53 18.42 -31.89
C GLY A 452 -12.13 19.89 -31.85
N THR A 453 -12.75 20.67 -32.71
CA THR A 453 -12.52 22.10 -32.90
C THR A 453 -12.77 22.87 -31.61
N GLU A 454 -11.69 23.36 -31.00
CA GLU A 454 -11.48 24.73 -30.50
C GLU A 454 -10.21 24.72 -29.63
N ALA A 455 -9.06 24.93 -30.27
CA ALA A 455 -7.90 25.42 -29.55
C ALA A 455 -8.15 26.92 -29.31
N PRO A 456 -8.26 27.41 -28.05
CA PRO A 456 -8.32 28.84 -27.82
C PRO A 456 -6.99 29.42 -28.29
N ALA A 457 -7.04 30.41 -29.18
CA ALA A 457 -5.88 31.13 -29.65
C ALA A 457 -5.18 31.81 -28.46
N ILE A 458 -4.04 31.27 -28.03
CA ILE A 458 -3.17 31.91 -27.05
C ILE A 458 -2.30 32.91 -27.82
N ASN A 459 -2.89 34.07 -28.14
CA ASN A 459 -2.11 35.28 -28.38
C ASN A 459 -1.92 35.96 -27.02
N ALA A 460 -0.89 35.54 -26.28
CA ALA A 460 -0.42 36.28 -25.12
C ALA A 460 1.10 36.22 -25.09
N GLU A 461 1.74 37.31 -25.51
CA GLU A 461 3.14 37.56 -25.20
C GLU A 461 3.36 37.46 -23.67
N PRO A 462 4.48 36.89 -23.21
CA PRO A 462 4.75 36.67 -21.80
C PRO A 462 5.01 38.02 -21.11
N LYS A 463 3.97 38.59 -20.48
CA LYS A 463 4.06 39.86 -19.76
C LYS A 463 4.57 39.77 -18.31
N ILE A 464 5.07 38.64 -17.84
CA ILE A 464 5.44 38.47 -16.43
C ILE A 464 6.74 37.69 -16.33
N THR A 465 7.73 38.24 -15.62
CA THR A 465 9.04 37.59 -15.43
C THR A 465 9.03 36.69 -14.18
N PRO A 466 9.91 35.66 -14.11
CA PRO A 466 9.95 34.70 -12.99
C PRO A 466 10.10 35.32 -11.59
N ARG A 467 10.56 36.57 -11.49
CA ARG A 467 10.72 37.30 -10.23
C ARG A 467 9.40 37.82 -9.67
N GLU A 468 8.37 38.03 -10.50
CA GLU A 468 7.04 38.50 -10.08
C GLU A 468 6.13 37.35 -9.59
N ILE A 469 6.45 36.11 -9.95
CA ILE A 469 5.73 34.90 -9.50
C ILE A 469 5.99 34.63 -8.01
N LEU A 470 7.16 35.02 -7.49
CA LEU A 470 7.55 34.80 -6.09
C LEU A 470 6.88 35.78 -5.10
N ASP A 471 6.38 36.93 -5.56
CA ASP A 471 5.84 37.99 -4.69
C ASP A 471 4.30 38.02 -4.63
N ARG A 472 3.61 37.30 -5.53
CA ARG A 472 2.15 37.17 -5.44
C ARG A 472 1.78 36.03 -4.50
N SER A 473 1.64 36.39 -3.23
CA SER A 473 0.92 35.59 -2.23
C SER A 473 -0.35 34.97 -2.83
N TRP A 474 -0.30 33.66 -3.06
CA TRP A 474 -1.49 32.84 -3.21
C TRP A 474 -2.26 32.96 -1.89
N LYS A 475 -3.29 33.81 -1.88
CA LYS A 475 -4.32 33.76 -0.86
C LYS A 475 -5.30 32.68 -1.31
N PRO A 476 -5.31 31.47 -0.70
CA PRO A 476 -6.38 30.53 -0.94
C PRO A 476 -7.70 31.24 -0.62
N LYS A 477 -8.68 31.15 -1.54
CA LYS A 477 -10.08 31.44 -1.18
C LYS A 477 -10.38 30.61 0.08
N PRO A 478 -10.94 31.21 1.14
CA PRO A 478 -11.30 30.43 2.32
C PRO A 478 -12.37 29.44 1.89
N VAL A 479 -11.95 28.20 1.63
CA VAL A 479 -12.84 27.05 1.80
C VAL A 479 -13.18 27.13 3.29
N GLY A 480 -14.44 27.43 3.58
CA GLY A 480 -14.92 27.58 4.94
C GLY A 480 -14.32 26.47 5.79
N ARG A 481 -13.60 26.85 6.85
CA ARG A 481 -13.17 25.92 7.89
C ARG A 481 -14.45 25.19 8.31
N ALA A 482 -14.59 23.92 7.97
CA ALA A 482 -15.39 23.07 8.83
C ALA A 482 -14.70 23.18 10.21
N PRO A 483 -15.42 23.58 11.27
CA PRO A 483 -14.87 23.55 12.61
C PRO A 483 -14.31 22.13 12.87
N PRO A 484 -13.30 21.97 13.75
CA PRO A 484 -12.80 20.65 14.12
C PRO A 484 -14.01 19.78 14.46
N GLN A 485 -14.33 18.83 13.59
CA GLN A 485 -15.52 18.01 13.75
C GLN A 485 -15.31 17.20 15.02
N GLU A 486 -16.17 17.41 16.02
CA GLU A 486 -16.22 16.59 17.23
C GLU A 486 -16.18 15.11 16.84
N GLU A 487 -15.44 14.27 17.56
CA GLU A 487 -15.48 12.83 17.23
C GLU A 487 -16.93 12.31 17.35
N PHE A 488 -17.32 11.41 16.45
CA PHE A 488 -18.65 10.81 16.52
C PHE A 488 -18.83 10.10 17.87
N GLU A 489 -19.82 10.55 18.64
CA GLU A 489 -20.30 9.89 19.85
C GLU A 489 -21.82 9.86 19.84
N ILE A 490 -22.38 8.65 19.85
CA ILE A 490 -23.83 8.44 19.80
C ILE A 490 -24.55 9.07 21.00
N SER A 491 -23.90 9.12 22.17
CA SER A 491 -24.42 9.79 23.37
C SER A 491 -24.64 11.29 23.19
N ASN A 492 -23.96 11.90 22.21
CA ASN A 492 -24.09 13.32 21.88
C ASN A 492 -25.08 13.56 20.72
N ARG A 493 -25.84 12.53 20.33
CA ARG A 493 -26.88 12.60 19.30
C ARG A 493 -28.24 12.36 19.95
N ASN A 494 -29.25 13.08 19.47
CA ASN A 494 -30.65 12.81 19.84
C ASN A 494 -31.14 11.60 19.04
N TYR A 495 -30.68 10.42 19.42
CA TYR A 495 -31.07 9.17 18.79
C TYR A 495 -32.21 8.50 19.56
N THR A 496 -33.27 8.19 18.81
CA THR A 496 -34.39 7.38 19.29
C THR A 496 -34.61 6.26 18.29
N PRO A 497 -34.55 4.98 18.71
CA PRO A 497 -34.87 3.86 17.83
C PRO A 497 -36.25 4.02 17.19
N LYS A 498 -36.38 3.69 15.90
CA LYS A 498 -37.66 3.84 15.19
C LYS A 498 -38.58 2.68 15.53
N GLY A 499 -39.24 2.71 16.70
CA GLY A 499 -40.30 1.78 17.09
C GLY A 499 -39.99 0.28 16.89
N SER A 500 -38.71 -0.07 16.84
CA SER A 500 -38.24 -1.36 16.33
C SER A 500 -38.16 -2.38 17.46
N SER A 501 -38.80 -3.53 17.29
CA SER A 501 -38.79 -4.60 18.28
C SER A 501 -37.37 -5.19 18.47
N ILE A 502 -36.53 -5.19 17.43
CA ILE A 502 -35.25 -5.92 17.45
C ILE A 502 -34.05 -4.99 17.15
N ALA A 503 -33.05 -5.01 18.03
CA ALA A 503 -31.74 -4.42 17.77
C ALA A 503 -30.82 -5.44 17.09
N LEU A 504 -30.50 -5.24 15.81
CA LEU A 504 -29.58 -6.10 15.06
C LEU A 504 -28.17 -5.48 15.03
N ILE A 505 -27.25 -6.05 15.80
CA ILE A 505 -25.86 -5.59 15.90
C ILE A 505 -24.98 -6.35 14.92
N LEU A 506 -24.35 -5.61 13.99
CA LEU A 506 -23.39 -6.14 13.02
C LEU A 506 -21.99 -5.60 13.28
N ALA A 507 -20.95 -6.41 13.09
CA ALA A 507 -19.57 -5.91 13.18
C ALA A 507 -19.22 -5.04 11.96
N CYS A 508 -18.46 -3.96 12.18
CA CYS A 508 -18.15 -3.05 11.08
C CYS A 508 -17.31 -3.70 9.97
N SER A 509 -17.60 -3.31 8.72
CA SER A 509 -16.89 -3.75 7.52
C SER A 509 -15.98 -2.65 6.97
N LYS A 510 -15.04 -2.99 6.08
CA LYS A 510 -14.10 -2.04 5.46
C LYS A 510 -14.79 -1.01 4.57
N LYS A 511 -15.90 -1.39 3.91
CA LYS A 511 -16.64 -0.50 3.03
C LYS A 511 -17.66 0.31 3.84
N LYS A 512 -17.61 1.63 3.70
CA LYS A 512 -18.54 2.59 4.32
C LYS A 512 -19.34 3.37 3.26
N PRO A 513 -20.56 3.85 3.56
CA PRO A 513 -21.39 3.53 4.73
C PRO A 513 -21.55 2.02 4.92
N TYR A 514 -21.62 1.51 6.14
CA TYR A 514 -21.50 0.06 6.38
C TYR A 514 -22.62 -0.75 5.72
N ALA A 515 -23.81 -0.16 5.58
CA ALA A 515 -24.92 -0.68 4.79
C ALA A 515 -24.53 -1.05 3.34
N ASN A 516 -23.54 -0.36 2.78
CA ASN A 516 -23.04 -0.61 1.43
C ASN A 516 -21.98 -1.71 1.34
N SER A 517 -21.57 -2.28 2.48
CA SER A 517 -20.61 -3.38 2.50
C SER A 517 -21.23 -4.70 2.03
N THR A 518 -20.43 -5.53 1.36
CA THR A 518 -20.88 -6.83 0.85
C THR A 518 -21.49 -7.69 1.95
N THR A 519 -20.88 -7.73 3.13
CA THR A 519 -21.38 -8.51 4.27
C THR A 519 -22.74 -8.03 4.76
N HIS A 520 -22.91 -6.71 4.93
CA HIS A 520 -24.19 -6.17 5.42
C HIS A 520 -25.28 -6.34 4.37
N LYS A 521 -24.96 -6.14 3.08
CA LYS A 521 -25.90 -6.41 1.98
C LYS A 521 -26.35 -7.87 1.95
N ILE A 522 -25.43 -8.82 2.11
CA ILE A 522 -25.78 -10.25 2.16
C ILE A 522 -26.77 -10.52 3.28
N ILE A 523 -26.50 -10.04 4.50
CA ILE A 523 -27.36 -10.27 5.66
C ILE A 523 -28.73 -9.62 5.45
N MET A 524 -28.78 -8.33 5.11
CA MET A 524 -30.04 -7.60 4.96
C MET A 524 -30.87 -8.13 3.78
N ASN A 525 -30.25 -8.47 2.65
CA ASN A 525 -30.96 -9.08 1.52
C ASN A 525 -31.51 -10.45 1.86
N TYR A 526 -30.78 -11.23 2.68
CA TYR A 526 -31.24 -12.55 3.12
C TYR A 526 -32.48 -12.42 4.02
N LEU A 527 -32.46 -11.51 5.00
CA LEU A 527 -33.62 -11.21 5.83
C LEU A 527 -34.83 -10.77 4.99
N ASN A 528 -34.60 -9.87 4.02
CA ASN A 528 -35.66 -9.45 3.09
C ASN A 528 -36.22 -10.60 2.26
N SER A 529 -35.35 -11.50 1.77
CA SER A 529 -35.78 -12.70 1.01
C SER A 529 -36.53 -13.73 1.85
N ALA A 530 -36.32 -13.71 3.17
CA ALA A 530 -37.03 -14.53 4.14
C ALA A 530 -38.33 -13.87 4.64
N ASN A 531 -38.77 -12.78 4.01
CA ASN A 531 -39.97 -12.00 4.37
C ASN A 531 -39.95 -11.41 5.79
N ILE A 532 -38.76 -11.13 6.32
CA ILE A 532 -38.63 -10.44 7.61
C ILE A 532 -38.95 -8.94 7.43
N PRO A 533 -39.88 -8.37 8.22
CA PRO A 533 -40.22 -6.94 8.15
C PRO A 533 -39.05 -6.07 8.66
N LEU A 534 -38.22 -5.59 7.74
CA LEU A 534 -37.01 -4.84 8.06
C LEU A 534 -37.26 -3.54 8.82
N GLU A 535 -38.47 -2.98 8.74
CA GLU A 535 -38.92 -1.81 9.49
C GLU A 535 -38.99 -2.04 11.02
N ARG A 536 -39.01 -3.31 11.46
CA ARG A 536 -38.96 -3.71 12.88
C ARG A 536 -37.53 -3.96 13.36
N ILE A 537 -36.54 -3.89 12.47
CA ILE A 537 -35.13 -4.12 12.76
C ILE A 537 -34.39 -2.79 12.80
N GLU A 538 -33.94 -2.44 14.00
CA GLU A 538 -33.00 -1.35 14.19
C GLU A 538 -31.58 -1.89 13.97
N LYS A 539 -31.03 -1.63 12.78
CA LYS A 539 -29.66 -2.04 12.45
C LYS A 539 -28.64 -1.12 13.11
N ILE A 540 -27.77 -1.71 13.93
CA ILE A 540 -26.66 -1.05 14.60
C ILE A 540 -25.34 -1.65 14.14
N THR A 541 -24.41 -0.83 13.67
CA THR A 541 -23.05 -1.28 13.36
C THR A 541 -22.11 -1.04 14.52
N LEU A 542 -21.42 -2.08 15.00
CA LEU A 542 -20.38 -1.96 16.00
C LEU A 542 -19.05 -1.54 15.35
N SER A 543 -18.72 -0.26 15.42
CA SER A 543 -17.48 0.35 14.94
C SER A 543 -16.30 0.05 15.86
N GLY A 544 -15.13 -0.20 15.27
CA GLY A 544 -13.87 -0.40 16.01
C GLY A 544 -13.38 0.85 16.77
N LYS A 545 -13.74 2.06 16.32
CA LYS A 545 -13.39 3.33 16.98
C LYS A 545 -14.53 3.92 17.81
N PHE A 546 -15.73 3.92 17.25
CA PHE A 546 -16.85 4.72 17.77
C PHE A 546 -17.78 3.96 18.72
N GLY A 547 -17.81 2.63 18.64
CA GLY A 547 -18.80 1.81 19.34
C GLY A 547 -20.05 1.63 18.49
N PRO A 548 -21.25 1.60 19.08
CA PRO A 548 -22.49 1.44 18.32
C PRO A 548 -22.74 2.65 17.42
N VAL A 549 -23.02 2.39 16.15
CA VAL A 549 -23.39 3.36 15.13
C VAL A 549 -24.71 2.91 14.50
N PRO A 550 -25.85 3.51 14.88
CA PRO A 550 -27.13 3.25 14.22
C PRO A 550 -27.08 3.54 12.72
N LEU A 551 -27.89 2.83 11.94
CA LEU A 551 -27.96 2.98 10.49
C LEU A 551 -28.12 4.44 10.04
N ALA A 552 -28.91 5.24 10.77
CA ALA A 552 -29.17 6.65 10.49
C ALA A 552 -27.91 7.54 10.48
N TYR A 553 -26.82 7.10 11.12
CA TYR A 553 -25.59 7.88 11.25
C TYR A 553 -24.40 7.27 10.48
N GLU A 554 -24.60 6.20 9.71
CA GLU A 554 -23.49 5.57 8.98
C GLU A 554 -22.91 6.42 7.85
N GLU A 555 -23.67 7.41 7.39
CA GLU A 555 -23.26 8.35 6.34
C GLU A 555 -22.64 9.64 6.90
N GLU A 556 -22.59 9.81 8.22
CA GLU A 556 -21.95 11.00 8.80
C GLU A 556 -20.47 11.06 8.38
N PRO A 557 -19.95 12.24 7.98
CA PRO A 557 -18.58 12.40 7.51
C PRO A 557 -17.52 11.85 8.49
N GLN A 558 -17.79 11.97 9.78
CA GLN A 558 -16.96 11.46 10.88
C GLN A 558 -16.89 9.93 10.89
N VAL A 559 -18.00 9.26 10.56
CA VAL A 559 -18.10 7.80 10.50
C VAL A 559 -17.46 7.26 9.21
N VAL A 560 -17.70 7.92 8.08
CA VAL A 560 -17.16 7.55 6.76
C VAL A 560 -15.65 7.78 6.68
N GLY A 561 -15.12 8.84 7.30
CA GLY A 561 -13.70 9.21 7.26
C GLY A 561 -12.75 8.37 8.12
N TYR A 562 -13.26 7.40 8.87
CA TYR A 562 -12.47 6.45 9.65
C TYR A 562 -12.22 5.16 8.84
N ASP A 563 -11.08 4.46 8.98
CA ASP A 563 -10.82 3.21 8.22
C ASP A 563 -10.37 2.02 9.08
N ASP A 564 -10.16 2.21 10.40
CA ASP A 564 -9.56 1.15 11.20
C ASP A 564 -10.61 0.11 11.68
N GLN A 565 -10.15 -1.13 11.84
CA GLN A 565 -10.94 -2.20 12.47
C GLN A 565 -10.44 -2.47 13.89
N LEU A 566 -11.28 -3.10 14.70
CA LEU A 566 -10.90 -3.53 16.05
C LEU A 566 -9.90 -4.68 15.95
N HIS A 567 -8.73 -4.52 16.57
CA HIS A 567 -7.69 -5.55 16.66
C HIS A 567 -7.70 -6.24 18.03
N LYS A 568 -7.52 -7.57 18.04
CA LYS A 568 -7.56 -8.42 19.25
C LYS A 568 -6.52 -8.02 20.31
N THR A 569 -5.42 -7.40 19.89
CA THR A 569 -4.32 -6.94 20.74
C THR A 569 -4.62 -5.62 21.45
N ASN A 570 -5.56 -4.82 20.94
CA ASN A 570 -5.91 -3.51 21.51
C ASN A 570 -6.94 -3.65 22.65
N LYS A 571 -6.49 -4.19 23.79
CA LYS A 571 -7.35 -4.45 24.97
C LYS A 571 -8.07 -3.20 25.48
N LYS A 572 -7.41 -2.04 25.46
CA LYS A 572 -7.98 -0.74 25.90
C LYS A 572 -9.14 -0.31 24.99
N GLN A 573 -8.95 -0.41 23.68
CA GLN A 573 -10.02 -0.07 22.73
C GLN A 573 -11.17 -1.06 22.83
N ILE A 574 -10.90 -2.36 22.95
CA ILE A 574 -11.94 -3.37 23.18
C ILE A 574 -12.76 -3.03 24.43
N GLU A 575 -12.12 -2.65 25.53
CA GLU A 575 -12.81 -2.24 26.76
C GLU A 575 -13.66 -0.97 26.56
N LYS A 576 -13.11 0.05 25.89
CA LYS A 576 -13.86 1.27 25.53
C LYS A 576 -15.10 0.96 24.71
N ILE A 577 -14.95 0.15 23.66
CA ILE A 577 -16.06 -0.26 22.78
C ILE A 577 -17.09 -1.12 23.51
N SER A 578 -16.64 -2.01 24.40
CA SER A 578 -17.53 -2.82 25.26
C SER A 578 -18.40 -1.91 26.11
N LYS A 579 -17.79 -0.91 26.76
CA LYS A 579 -18.49 0.04 27.64
C LYS A 579 -19.45 0.93 26.85
N LYS A 580 -19.04 1.44 25.69
CA LYS A 580 -19.91 2.24 24.82
C LYS A 580 -21.14 1.45 24.33
N LEU A 581 -20.92 0.20 23.91
CA LEU A 581 -22.02 -0.67 23.50
C LEU A 581 -22.97 -0.96 24.67
N GLN A 582 -22.42 -1.24 25.85
CA GLN A 582 -23.22 -1.49 27.04
C GLN A 582 -24.08 -0.27 27.41
N ILE A 583 -23.50 0.94 27.47
CA ILE A 583 -24.21 2.17 27.78
C ILE A 583 -25.37 2.39 26.80
N PHE A 584 -25.09 2.29 25.50
CA PHE A 584 -26.10 2.45 24.46
C PHE A 584 -27.26 1.46 24.60
N LEU A 585 -26.97 0.19 24.88
CA LEU A 585 -28.02 -0.82 25.07
C LEU A 585 -28.79 -0.63 26.39
N GLU A 586 -28.16 -0.08 27.43
CA GLU A 586 -28.82 0.26 28.71
C GLU A 586 -29.76 1.47 28.52
N GLU A 587 -29.31 2.51 27.82
CA GLU A 587 -30.09 3.73 27.50
C GLU A 587 -31.34 3.43 26.66
N HIS A 588 -31.25 2.47 25.74
CA HIS A 588 -32.34 2.10 24.83
C HIS A 588 -32.99 0.75 25.20
N ARG A 589 -32.81 0.27 26.43
CA ARG A 589 -33.30 -1.05 26.86
C ARG A 589 -34.80 -1.22 26.66
N GLU A 590 -35.60 -0.21 26.97
CA GLU A 590 -37.06 -0.25 26.86
C GLU A 590 -37.55 -0.13 25.40
N SER A 591 -36.65 0.24 24.47
CA SER A 591 -36.97 0.36 23.04
C SER A 591 -36.83 -0.96 22.29
N PHE A 592 -36.18 -1.98 22.86
CA PHE A 592 -35.91 -3.26 22.18
C PHE A 592 -36.48 -4.44 22.97
N THR A 593 -37.33 -5.26 22.33
CA THR A 593 -37.81 -6.53 22.92
C THR A 593 -36.73 -7.60 22.88
N SER A 594 -35.89 -7.59 21.85
CA SER A 594 -34.73 -8.48 21.72
C SER A 594 -33.50 -7.78 21.12
N ILE A 595 -32.32 -8.22 21.54
CA ILE A 595 -31.03 -7.73 21.06
C ILE A 595 -30.29 -8.91 20.42
N ILE A 596 -30.10 -8.85 19.11
CA ILE A 596 -29.41 -9.90 18.35
C ILE A 596 -28.11 -9.35 17.79
N ALA A 597 -26.98 -9.90 18.20
CA ALA A 597 -25.70 -9.60 17.57
C ALA A 597 -25.32 -10.70 16.59
N PHE A 598 -25.26 -10.38 15.31
CA PHE A 598 -24.78 -11.28 14.26
C PHE A 598 -23.32 -10.96 13.93
N VAL A 599 -22.40 -11.54 14.71
CA VAL A 599 -20.97 -11.20 14.71
C VAL A 599 -20.10 -12.43 14.48
N ASN A 600 -19.70 -12.60 13.23
CA ASN A 600 -18.79 -13.64 12.77
C ASN A 600 -17.34 -13.39 13.23
N ASN A 601 -16.90 -12.13 13.26
CA ASN A 601 -15.51 -11.77 13.56
C ASN A 601 -15.16 -12.01 15.06
N PRO A 602 -14.19 -12.88 15.38
CA PRO A 602 -13.81 -13.20 16.77
C PRO A 602 -13.45 -11.99 17.63
N THR A 603 -12.81 -10.97 17.05
CA THR A 603 -12.39 -9.78 17.79
C THR A 603 -13.58 -8.95 18.26
N TYR A 604 -14.62 -8.83 17.42
CA TYR A 604 -15.84 -8.09 17.75
C TYR A 604 -16.78 -8.87 18.66
N ARG A 605 -16.63 -10.19 18.76
CA ARG A 605 -17.36 -10.99 19.75
C ARG A 605 -16.94 -10.67 21.19
N ILE A 606 -15.70 -10.24 21.41
CA ILE A 606 -15.20 -9.88 22.75
C ILE A 606 -16.00 -8.73 23.37
N PRO A 607 -16.13 -7.56 22.72
CA PRO A 607 -16.92 -6.47 23.28
C PRO A 607 -18.41 -6.78 23.37
N VAL A 608 -18.97 -7.55 22.42
CA VAL A 608 -20.37 -7.98 22.48
C VAL A 608 -20.63 -8.89 23.68
N ASN A 609 -19.82 -9.95 23.87
CA ASN A 609 -19.95 -10.85 25.02
C ASN A 609 -19.83 -10.09 26.35
N ARG A 610 -18.96 -9.08 26.43
CA ARG A 610 -18.82 -8.26 27.63
C ARG A 610 -20.07 -7.41 27.89
N ALA A 611 -20.61 -6.77 26.86
CA ALA A 611 -21.83 -5.96 26.98
C ALA A 611 -23.05 -6.83 27.33
N PHE A 612 -23.18 -8.01 26.71
CA PHE A 612 -24.34 -8.89 26.84
C PHE A 612 -24.48 -9.56 28.21
N LYS A 613 -23.40 -9.66 29.01
CA LYS A 613 -23.44 -10.24 30.36
C LYS A 613 -24.53 -9.65 31.27
N ARG A 614 -24.95 -8.40 31.03
CA ARG A 614 -25.97 -7.70 31.83
C ARG A 614 -27.40 -7.77 31.27
N PHE A 615 -27.58 -8.39 30.10
CA PHE A 615 -28.85 -8.44 29.38
C PHE A 615 -29.53 -9.81 29.39
N GLY A 616 -28.86 -10.84 29.93
CA GLY A 616 -29.45 -12.17 30.15
C GLY A 616 -30.06 -12.77 28.88
N GLY A 617 -31.21 -13.42 29.00
CA GLY A 617 -31.90 -14.09 27.88
C GLY A 617 -32.47 -13.16 26.80
N ARG A 618 -32.39 -11.82 26.96
CA ARG A 618 -32.83 -10.84 25.93
C ARG A 618 -31.75 -10.53 24.90
N ALA A 619 -30.53 -11.03 25.08
CA ALA A 619 -29.41 -10.76 24.19
C ALA A 619 -28.81 -12.04 23.63
N ILE A 620 -28.84 -12.19 22.31
CA ILE A 620 -28.45 -13.39 21.58
C ILE A 620 -27.26 -13.08 20.69
N LEU A 621 -26.16 -13.83 20.82
CA LEU A 621 -24.98 -13.70 19.98
C LEU A 621 -24.90 -14.85 18.98
N LEU A 622 -25.09 -14.53 17.71
CA LEU A 622 -25.02 -15.45 16.59
C LEU A 622 -23.81 -15.18 15.69
N PRO A 623 -23.30 -16.21 14.97
CA PRO A 623 -23.50 -17.63 15.25
C PRO A 623 -22.79 -18.06 16.54
N GLU A 624 -23.06 -19.26 17.08
CA GLU A 624 -22.35 -19.77 18.27
C GLU A 624 -20.84 -19.90 18.04
N LYS A 625 -20.44 -20.38 16.85
CA LYS A 625 -19.03 -20.52 16.43
C LYS A 625 -18.65 -19.42 15.45
N SER A 626 -17.60 -18.67 15.77
CA SER A 626 -17.08 -17.60 14.90
C SER A 626 -16.51 -18.14 13.60
N SER A 627 -16.81 -17.46 12.49
CA SER A 627 -16.27 -17.73 11.15
C SER A 627 -15.83 -16.41 10.48
N LEU A 628 -15.09 -16.45 9.37
CA LEU A 628 -14.69 -15.21 8.67
C LEU A 628 -15.79 -14.66 7.75
N ARG A 629 -16.81 -15.46 7.42
CA ARG A 629 -17.94 -15.09 6.55
C ARG A 629 -19.22 -15.79 7.02
N PRO A 630 -20.40 -15.15 6.89
CA PRO A 630 -21.67 -15.79 7.20
C PRO A 630 -21.85 -17.06 6.36
N ARG A 631 -22.16 -18.20 7.00
CA ARG A 631 -22.62 -19.40 6.29
C ARG A 631 -24.14 -19.33 6.12
N LYS A 632 -24.68 -20.13 5.20
CA LYS A 632 -26.12 -20.20 4.98
C LYS A 632 -26.87 -20.59 6.25
N ASP A 633 -26.42 -21.64 6.93
CA ASP A 633 -26.99 -22.12 8.19
C ASP A 633 -26.97 -21.05 9.30
N ASP A 634 -25.94 -20.18 9.32
CA ASP A 634 -25.86 -19.08 10.30
C ASP A 634 -26.94 -18.02 10.02
N LEU A 635 -27.27 -17.79 8.75
CA LEU A 635 -28.32 -16.86 8.33
C LEU A 635 -29.73 -17.46 8.55
N GLU A 636 -29.89 -18.77 8.35
CA GLU A 636 -31.13 -19.50 8.67
C GLU A 636 -31.44 -19.39 10.17
N LEU A 637 -30.45 -19.62 11.03
CA LEU A 637 -30.56 -19.42 12.48
C LEU A 637 -30.90 -17.97 12.85
N LEU A 638 -30.32 -16.98 12.15
CA LEU A 638 -30.65 -15.58 12.38
C LEU A 638 -32.13 -15.28 12.08
N VAL A 639 -32.67 -15.86 11.01
CA VAL A 639 -34.10 -15.73 10.65
C VAL A 639 -34.98 -16.38 11.71
N GLU A 640 -34.65 -17.61 12.14
CA GLU A 640 -35.39 -18.32 13.19
C GLU A 640 -35.46 -17.52 14.49
N GLU A 641 -34.35 -16.95 14.95
CA GLU A 641 -34.32 -16.15 16.18
C GLU A 641 -35.07 -14.83 16.04
N ILE A 642 -35.08 -14.22 14.86
CA ILE A 642 -35.90 -13.03 14.61
C ILE A 642 -37.39 -13.39 14.66
N MET A 643 -37.81 -14.48 14.00
CA MET A 643 -39.21 -14.92 13.96
C MET A 643 -39.75 -15.30 15.35
N LYS A 644 -38.94 -15.97 16.19
CA LYS A 644 -39.32 -16.29 17.59
C LYS A 644 -39.68 -15.05 18.40
N VAL A 645 -39.03 -13.92 18.13
CA VAL A 645 -39.30 -12.64 18.80
C VAL A 645 -40.56 -11.97 18.25
N GLU A 646 -40.96 -12.29 17.02
CA GLU A 646 -42.22 -11.78 16.44
C GLU A 646 -43.46 -12.56 16.90
N GLU A 647 -43.29 -13.80 17.33
CA GLU A 647 -44.35 -14.66 17.88
C GLU A 647 -44.60 -14.47 19.38
N SER A 648 -43.65 -13.83 20.09
CA SER A 648 -43.68 -13.56 21.54
C SER A 648 -44.12 -12.14 21.87
#